data_AF-A0A6A6KG23-F1
#
_entry.id   AF-A0A6A6KG23-F1
#
_cell.length_a   1.000
_cell.length_b   1.000
_cell.length_c   1.000
_cell.angle_alpha   90.00
_cell.angle_beta   90.00
_cell.angle_gamma   90.00
#
_symmetry.space_group_name_H-M   'P 1'
#
loop_
_entity.id
_entity.type
_entity.pdbx_description
1 polymer ?
#
loop_
_entity_poly.entity_id
_entity_poly.type
_entity_poly.pdbx_seq_one_letter_code
_entity_poly.pdbx_strand_id
1 'polypeptide(L)'
;MVIGLGSGHASGMAIQYLGQQLHAGALKDIVGIPMSVASASEAAKAGIPLEQYQDGSQIDFAFDDADIIEEETLIAVIGRQTCKSILNAANKHVFMITEKQYKGTLDGSIPVVVQSLNWMETAEEIDDLFLGDAEVWRRSSIGQAGPIGGDFPLVTREGHNVIDVIFTSPIQSLAEVAESLDKVNGVVDHGIVSKFPCIAVIASDSGLCIINNPPTDAVQNDSDSSITAVYIVTLKQAPAAHYYGELKKETNVFNHGSPHRRKNLHGPRNKWISHQSSDSYIARVHDSLLRRVLRGEKYLKLYSYHYLINGFAVLVTSQQADKLSRRREVANVVLDFSVRTATTHTPQFLGLPKGAWLKEGGYETAGEGIVIGFIDTGIDPTHPSFSDDLSKNSYPVPSHFSGICEVTRDFPSGSCNRKLIAARHFAASAITRGIFNSTQDYASPFDGDGHGTHTASVAAGNHGIPVIVAGHHFGNASGMAPRSHIAVYKALYKSFGGFAADVVAAIDQAAQDGVDIISLSITPNRRPPGLATFFNPIDMALLSAVKAGIFVVQAAGNTGPSPKSMSSFSPWIFTVGAACHDRVYINSITLGNNVTITGVGLAPGTDNDTMYTLISALHALNNDTTVTDDMYVGECQDSSNFNQDLVQGKLLICSYSIRFVLGLSTIKQALETAKNLSATGVVFYMDPFVIGFQLNPIPMRMSGIIISSPDDSKILLKYYNSSLERDEFSKKITRFGAVASISGGLKANYNSSAPVIMYYSARGPDPEDSLLDDADILKPNLVAPGNFIWAAWSSLGTDSVEFQGENFAMMSGTSMAAPHVAGLAALIKQRFPNFSPSAIASALSTTASLYDKNGGPILAQRYNDYMSFLCGINGSGPVIFNYTGQNCWMYNSTINGADLNLPSVTISKLDQCRTVQRTVVNIAGNETYSVGWSAPYGVAVKVAPTHFSIASGEKQVLNIIFSAIMNSTTASFGRIGLFGSQGHVLNIPLAVILKIYTTSLMAED
;
A
#
# COMPACT_ATOMS: atom_id res chain seq x y z
N MET A 1 21.43 49.10 1.31
CA MET A 1 21.62 48.15 0.20
C MET A 1 20.77 46.93 0.47
N VAL A 2 19.87 46.59 -0.44
CA VAL A 2 19.03 45.38 -0.34
C VAL A 2 19.77 44.25 -1.04
N ILE A 3 20.05 43.16 -0.32
CA ILE A 3 20.83 42.03 -0.83
C ILE A 3 20.01 40.74 -0.80
N GLY A 4 19.90 40.08 -1.95
CA GLY A 4 19.36 38.73 -2.03
C GLY A 4 20.35 37.71 -1.46
N LEU A 5 19.93 36.95 -0.44
CA LEU A 5 20.77 35.96 0.25
C LEU A 5 20.41 34.53 -0.19
N GLY A 6 21.24 33.99 -1.09
CA GLY A 6 21.20 32.63 -1.61
C GLY A 6 21.28 31.53 -0.54
N SER A 7 21.07 30.29 -0.96
CA SER A 7 20.74 29.17 -0.04
C SER A 7 21.77 28.04 0.02
N GLY A 8 22.70 27.97 -0.93
CA GLY A 8 23.71 26.92 -0.98
C GLY A 8 24.86 27.09 0.03
N HIS A 9 25.89 26.26 -0.10
CA HIS A 9 26.98 26.18 0.87
C HIS A 9 27.95 27.36 0.74
N ALA A 10 28.25 27.81 -0.48
CA ALA A 10 29.03 29.02 -0.70
C ALA A 10 28.27 30.26 -0.22
N SER A 11 26.96 30.32 -0.47
CA SER A 11 26.07 31.37 0.05
C SER A 11 26.02 31.39 1.57
N GLY A 12 25.98 30.23 2.24
CA GLY A 12 26.08 30.14 3.69
C GLY A 12 27.38 30.76 4.24
N MET A 13 28.52 30.46 3.61
CA MET A 13 29.81 31.07 3.97
C MET A 13 29.84 32.59 3.66
N ALA A 14 29.27 33.02 2.53
CA ALA A 14 29.17 34.44 2.17
C ALA A 14 28.26 35.22 3.13
N ILE A 15 27.15 34.63 3.58
CA ILE A 15 26.26 35.20 4.62
C ILE A 15 27.01 35.36 5.95
N GLN A 16 27.75 34.33 6.38
CA GLN A 16 28.55 34.41 7.61
C GLN A 16 29.65 35.48 7.49
N TYR A 17 30.31 35.60 6.34
CA TYR A 17 31.29 36.66 6.08
C TYR A 17 30.67 38.06 6.04
N LEU A 18 29.52 38.25 5.38
CA LEU A 18 28.77 39.51 5.37
C LEU A 18 28.38 39.94 6.79
N GLY A 19 27.90 39.00 7.61
CA GLY A 19 27.63 39.24 9.03
C GLY A 19 28.86 39.64 9.83
N GLN A 20 30.03 39.03 9.58
CA GLN A 20 31.30 39.45 10.17
C GLN A 20 31.69 40.88 9.74
N GLN A 21 31.53 41.23 8.46
CA GLN A 21 31.84 42.58 7.96
C GLN A 21 30.86 43.65 8.48
N LEU A 22 29.60 43.28 8.72
CA LEU A 22 28.61 44.13 9.40
C LEU A 22 28.95 44.32 10.88
N HIS A 23 29.31 43.27 11.61
CA HIS A 23 29.77 43.36 13.01
C HIS A 23 31.07 44.15 13.15
N ALA A 24 31.99 44.05 12.19
CA ALA A 24 33.20 44.87 12.12
C ALA A 24 32.92 46.33 11.72
N GLY A 25 31.70 46.66 11.30
CA GLY A 25 31.30 47.99 10.82
C GLY A 25 31.95 48.39 9.49
N ALA A 26 32.54 47.43 8.76
CA ALA A 26 33.12 47.62 7.43
C ALA A 26 32.03 47.67 6.35
N LEU A 27 30.94 46.93 6.56
CA LEU A 27 29.66 47.11 5.87
C LEU A 27 28.63 47.71 6.83
N LYS A 28 27.68 48.48 6.28
CA LYS A 28 26.59 49.14 7.02
C LYS A 28 25.35 49.22 6.14
N ASP A 29 24.20 49.39 6.77
CA ASP A 29 22.91 49.66 6.12
C ASP A 29 22.55 48.62 5.03
N ILE A 30 22.88 47.36 5.30
CA ILE A 30 22.49 46.18 4.51
C ILE A 30 21.23 45.58 5.13
N VAL A 31 20.26 45.25 4.28
CA VAL A 31 19.12 44.40 4.61
C VAL A 31 19.17 43.16 3.73
N GLY A 32 19.10 41.98 4.34
CA GLY A 32 19.04 40.70 3.65
C GLY A 32 17.60 40.31 3.33
N ILE A 33 17.37 39.91 2.08
CA ILE A 33 16.15 39.19 1.69
C ILE A 33 16.53 37.71 1.56
N PRO A 34 16.09 36.83 2.48
CA PRO A 34 16.54 35.45 2.52
C PRO A 34 15.73 34.58 1.55
N MET A 35 16.40 33.94 0.60
CA MET A 35 15.75 33.09 -0.40
C MET A 35 15.27 31.74 0.17
N SER A 36 15.65 31.39 1.41
CA SER A 36 15.29 30.11 2.05
C SER A 36 15.20 30.24 3.58
N VAL A 37 14.62 29.22 4.24
CA VAL A 37 14.63 29.13 5.71
C VAL A 37 16.06 28.89 6.24
N ALA A 38 16.92 28.23 5.47
CA ALA A 38 18.32 28.03 5.82
C ALA A 38 19.10 29.35 5.81
N SER A 39 19.01 30.12 4.72
CA SER A 39 19.67 31.43 4.62
C SER A 39 19.08 32.47 5.56
N ALA A 40 17.78 32.42 5.87
CA ALA A 40 17.20 33.19 6.98
C ALA A 40 17.81 32.80 8.34
N SER A 41 18.02 31.51 8.61
CA SER A 41 18.62 31.04 9.86
C SER A 41 20.09 31.45 9.99
N GLU A 42 20.89 31.29 8.94
CA GLU A 42 22.29 31.72 8.93
C GLU A 42 22.44 33.23 9.02
N ALA A 43 21.64 34.00 8.29
CA ALA A 43 21.66 35.45 8.34
C ALA A 43 21.25 35.99 9.73
N ALA A 44 20.24 35.38 10.37
CA ALA A 44 19.85 35.72 11.73
C ALA A 44 20.94 35.36 12.77
N LYS A 45 21.63 34.22 12.63
CA LYS A 45 22.81 33.87 13.46
C LYS A 45 23.96 34.85 13.23
N ALA A 46 24.15 35.29 12.00
CA ALA A 46 25.19 36.24 11.59
C ALA A 46 24.82 37.72 11.85
N GLY A 47 23.65 37.98 12.46
CA GLY A 47 23.17 39.32 12.85
C GLY A 47 22.80 40.25 11.70
N ILE A 48 22.56 39.73 10.50
CA ILE A 48 22.10 40.52 9.35
C ILE A 48 20.60 40.85 9.53
N PRO A 49 20.18 42.13 9.43
CA PRO A 49 18.76 42.48 9.42
C PRO A 49 18.03 41.83 8.24
N LEU A 50 16.84 41.26 8.48
CA LEU A 50 16.06 40.55 7.48
C LEU A 50 14.71 41.22 7.22
N GLU A 51 14.36 41.34 5.94
CA GLU A 51 13.01 41.73 5.49
C GLU A 51 12.37 40.61 4.63
N GLN A 52 11.05 40.68 4.49
CA GLN A 52 10.31 39.82 3.56
C GLN A 52 10.23 40.50 2.19
N TYR A 53 10.50 39.74 1.13
CA TYR A 53 10.31 40.20 -0.24
C TYR A 53 8.86 40.61 -0.48
N GLN A 54 8.66 41.77 -1.13
CA GLN A 54 7.38 42.24 -1.63
C GLN A 54 7.51 42.48 -3.13
N ASP A 55 6.51 42.09 -3.93
CA ASP A 55 6.58 42.24 -5.39
C ASP A 55 6.81 43.71 -5.80
N GLY A 56 7.79 43.89 -6.69
CA GLY A 56 8.27 45.22 -7.10
C GLY A 56 9.43 45.79 -6.26
N SER A 57 9.89 45.08 -5.22
CA SER A 57 11.09 45.47 -4.46
C SER A 57 12.35 45.34 -5.33
N GLN A 58 12.98 46.47 -5.68
CA GLN A 58 14.25 46.46 -6.41
C GLN A 58 15.41 46.02 -5.48
N ILE A 59 16.19 45.04 -5.94
CA ILE A 59 17.33 44.49 -5.19
C ILE A 59 18.64 45.01 -5.80
N ASP A 60 19.58 45.47 -4.97
CA ASP A 60 20.82 46.08 -5.45
C ASP A 60 21.80 45.03 -6.00
N PHE A 61 21.84 43.87 -5.32
CA PHE A 61 22.81 42.82 -5.53
C PHE A 61 22.23 41.49 -5.02
N ALA A 62 22.41 40.40 -5.76
CA ALA A 62 22.06 39.07 -5.29
C ALA A 62 23.20 38.08 -5.60
N PHE A 63 23.41 37.15 -4.67
CA PHE A 63 24.28 36.00 -4.87
C PHE A 63 23.56 34.71 -4.51
N ASP A 64 23.86 33.64 -5.25
CA ASP A 64 23.44 32.28 -4.93
C ASP A 64 24.50 31.28 -5.43
N ASP A 65 24.39 30.04 -4.97
CA ASP A 65 25.07 28.91 -5.58
C ASP A 65 24.28 28.50 -6.83
N ALA A 66 24.95 28.15 -7.93
CA ALA A 66 24.30 27.53 -9.10
C ALA A 66 24.68 26.05 -9.18
N ASP A 67 23.79 25.20 -9.71
CA ASP A 67 24.09 23.79 -9.93
C ASP A 67 25.07 23.64 -11.09
N ILE A 68 24.77 24.30 -12.23
CA ILE A 68 25.56 24.33 -13.47
C ILE A 68 25.45 25.73 -14.13
N ILE A 69 26.52 26.18 -14.79
CA ILE A 69 26.58 27.38 -15.64
C ILE A 69 27.17 27.04 -17.01
N GLU A 70 26.51 27.54 -18.05
CA GLU A 70 26.92 27.45 -19.45
C GLU A 70 28.14 28.34 -19.74
N GLU A 71 29.18 27.76 -20.33
CA GLU A 71 30.37 28.49 -20.77
C GLU A 71 30.04 29.43 -21.95
N GLU A 72 30.77 30.54 -22.05
CA GLU A 72 30.51 31.69 -22.93
C GLU A 72 29.19 32.44 -22.65
N THR A 73 28.05 31.77 -22.54
CA THR A 73 26.74 32.43 -22.38
C THR A 73 26.48 32.93 -20.96
N LEU A 74 26.99 32.21 -19.94
CA LEU A 74 26.70 32.35 -18.50
C LEU A 74 25.23 32.16 -18.09
N ILE A 75 24.44 31.46 -18.90
CA ILE A 75 23.10 31.04 -18.48
C ILE A 75 23.24 29.95 -17.40
N ALA A 76 22.51 30.10 -16.29
CA ALA A 76 22.67 29.27 -15.09
C ALA A 76 21.44 28.40 -14.80
N VAL A 77 21.65 27.21 -14.23
CA VAL A 77 20.59 26.37 -13.65
C VAL A 77 20.76 26.33 -12.13
N ILE A 78 19.68 26.59 -11.36
CA ILE A 78 19.73 26.78 -9.90
C ILE A 78 18.93 25.75 -9.08
N GLY A 79 19.48 25.41 -7.91
CA GLY A 79 19.12 24.23 -7.14
C GLY A 79 17.88 24.31 -6.26
N ARG A 80 16.80 23.68 -6.73
CA ARG A 80 15.78 22.93 -5.95
C ARG A 80 14.94 23.61 -4.85
N GLN A 81 15.26 24.78 -4.29
CA GLN A 81 14.40 25.48 -3.30
C GLN A 81 14.31 27.02 -3.40
N THR A 82 15.03 27.68 -4.31
CA THR A 82 15.07 29.17 -4.37
C THR A 82 14.04 29.79 -5.30
N CYS A 83 13.61 31.02 -4.98
CA CYS A 83 12.59 31.75 -5.70
C CYS A 83 13.20 32.73 -6.72
N LYS A 84 13.05 32.43 -8.01
CA LYS A 84 13.65 33.18 -9.12
C LYS A 84 13.19 34.65 -9.17
N SER A 85 12.04 35.01 -8.61
CA SER A 85 11.57 36.40 -8.57
C SER A 85 12.56 37.34 -7.84
N ILE A 86 13.18 36.87 -6.76
CA ILE A 86 14.20 37.62 -6.00
C ILE A 86 15.46 37.84 -6.86
N LEU A 87 15.82 36.85 -7.67
CA LEU A 87 16.94 36.96 -8.61
C LEU A 87 16.57 37.90 -9.78
N ASN A 88 15.44 37.68 -10.42
CA ASN A 88 14.93 38.54 -11.50
C ASN A 88 14.67 40.00 -11.04
N ALA A 89 14.54 40.28 -9.75
CA ALA A 89 14.40 41.63 -9.19
C ALA A 89 15.73 42.37 -8.92
N ALA A 90 16.90 41.71 -9.03
CA ALA A 90 18.17 42.36 -8.72
C ALA A 90 18.87 43.02 -9.92
N ASN A 91 19.63 44.08 -9.63
CA ASN A 91 20.39 44.86 -10.60
C ASN A 91 21.71 44.19 -11.03
N LYS A 92 22.27 43.30 -10.20
CA LYS A 92 23.52 42.56 -10.47
C LYS A 92 23.48 41.18 -9.82
N HIS A 93 23.94 40.19 -10.59
CA HIS A 93 23.96 38.78 -10.21
C HIS A 93 25.38 38.26 -10.05
N VAL A 94 25.66 37.58 -8.95
CA VAL A 94 26.89 36.79 -8.76
C VAL A 94 26.53 35.35 -8.45
N PHE A 95 26.88 34.43 -9.35
CA PHE A 95 26.86 33.01 -9.03
C PHE A 95 28.22 32.57 -8.48
N MET A 96 28.21 31.84 -7.37
CA MET A 96 29.43 31.27 -6.79
C MET A 96 29.43 29.77 -7.07
N ILE A 97 30.40 29.31 -7.86
CA ILE A 97 30.49 27.94 -8.34
C ILE A 97 31.91 27.39 -8.27
N THR A 98 32.05 26.06 -8.38
CA THR A 98 33.36 25.42 -8.61
C THR A 98 33.61 25.22 -10.10
N GLU A 99 34.88 25.04 -10.47
CA GLU A 99 35.31 24.76 -11.85
C GLU A 99 34.57 23.58 -12.52
N LYS A 100 34.12 22.58 -11.74
CA LYS A 100 33.35 21.42 -12.22
C LYS A 100 31.91 21.73 -12.65
N GLN A 101 31.42 22.92 -12.32
CA GLN A 101 30.05 23.38 -12.56
C GLN A 101 29.98 24.42 -13.69
N TYR A 102 31.14 24.86 -14.20
CA TYR A 102 31.25 25.68 -15.39
C TYR A 102 31.50 24.76 -16.59
N LYS A 103 30.58 24.70 -17.57
CA LYS A 103 30.63 23.72 -18.66
C LYS A 103 30.24 24.31 -20.02
N GLY A 104 31.07 24.09 -21.04
CA GLY A 104 30.73 24.28 -22.46
C GLY A 104 29.95 23.14 -23.12
N THR A 105 29.48 22.16 -22.35
CA THR A 105 28.50 21.17 -22.80
C THR A 105 27.65 20.74 -21.61
N LEU A 106 26.33 20.78 -21.75
CA LEU A 106 25.41 20.74 -20.62
C LEU A 106 24.58 19.46 -20.56
N ASP A 107 24.43 18.96 -19.34
CA ASP A 107 23.78 17.69 -19.00
C ASP A 107 23.13 17.82 -17.61
N GLY A 108 21.90 17.31 -17.42
CA GLY A 108 21.24 17.26 -16.11
C GLY A 108 19.77 17.68 -16.08
N SER A 109 19.30 18.03 -14.87
CA SER A 109 17.88 18.25 -14.56
C SER A 109 17.54 19.72 -14.32
N ILE A 110 16.60 20.27 -15.09
CA ILE A 110 16.13 21.65 -14.98
C ILE A 110 14.86 21.72 -14.11
N PRO A 111 14.80 22.58 -13.07
CA PRO A 111 13.56 22.88 -12.37
C PRO A 111 12.50 23.51 -13.27
N VAL A 112 11.25 23.06 -13.18
CA VAL A 112 10.09 23.80 -13.71
C VAL A 112 9.00 23.82 -12.63
N VAL A 113 8.28 24.94 -12.50
CA VAL A 113 7.20 25.15 -11.52
C VAL A 113 5.89 25.25 -12.29
N VAL A 114 4.90 24.44 -11.92
CA VAL A 114 3.66 24.22 -12.68
C VAL A 114 2.41 24.22 -11.79
N GLN A 115 1.27 24.69 -12.31
CA GLN A 115 0.05 24.87 -11.52
C GLN A 115 -0.56 23.54 -11.06
N SER A 116 -0.73 23.34 -9.74
CA SER A 116 -1.03 22.01 -9.17
C SER A 116 -2.35 21.36 -9.57
N LEU A 117 -3.32 22.10 -10.13
CA LEU A 117 -4.62 21.54 -10.50
C LEU A 117 -4.55 20.62 -11.73
N ASN A 118 -3.79 21.05 -12.74
CA ASN A 118 -3.67 20.40 -14.06
C ASN A 118 -2.22 19.99 -14.39
N TRP A 119 -1.32 20.07 -13.40
CA TRP A 119 0.13 19.92 -13.59
C TRP A 119 0.58 18.69 -14.41
N MET A 120 -0.20 17.59 -14.40
CA MET A 120 0.06 16.39 -15.20
C MET A 120 -0.04 16.67 -16.71
N GLU A 121 -1.05 17.43 -17.15
CA GLU A 121 -1.19 17.85 -18.55
C GLU A 121 -0.02 18.79 -18.93
N THR A 122 0.34 19.74 -18.07
CA THR A 122 1.52 20.61 -18.26
C THR A 122 2.83 19.81 -18.28
N ALA A 123 2.94 18.71 -17.54
CA ALA A 123 4.13 17.86 -17.52
C ALA A 123 4.23 17.00 -18.78
N GLU A 124 3.12 16.42 -19.25
CA GLU A 124 3.02 15.73 -20.54
C GLU A 124 3.32 16.69 -21.70
N GLU A 125 2.79 17.93 -21.67
CA GLU A 125 3.06 18.98 -22.68
C GLU A 125 4.55 19.43 -22.71
N ILE A 126 5.33 19.21 -21.64
CA ILE A 126 6.80 19.43 -21.61
C ILE A 126 7.56 18.18 -22.07
N ASP A 127 7.09 16.98 -21.73
CA ASP A 127 7.70 15.70 -22.12
C ASP A 127 7.63 15.53 -23.64
N ASP A 128 6.47 15.84 -24.24
CA ASP A 128 6.28 15.92 -25.70
C ASP A 128 7.15 17.00 -26.36
N LEU A 129 7.44 18.11 -25.67
CA LEU A 129 8.24 19.23 -26.20
C LEU A 129 9.72 18.88 -26.41
N PHE A 130 10.23 17.91 -25.63
CA PHE A 130 11.61 17.43 -25.65
C PHE A 130 11.68 15.91 -25.87
N LEU A 131 10.68 15.34 -26.55
CA LEU A 131 10.41 13.90 -26.60
C LEU A 131 11.61 13.08 -27.11
N GLY A 132 12.23 12.31 -26.21
CA GLY A 132 13.39 11.46 -26.51
C GLY A 132 14.75 12.14 -26.32
N ASP A 133 14.78 13.44 -26.04
CA ASP A 133 15.95 14.17 -25.56
C ASP A 133 15.89 14.40 -24.03
N ALA A 134 14.70 14.53 -23.43
CA ALA A 134 14.51 14.64 -21.98
C ALA A 134 13.37 13.75 -21.43
N GLU A 135 13.34 13.58 -20.11
CA GLU A 135 12.24 12.97 -19.35
C GLU A 135 11.70 13.94 -18.27
N VAL A 136 10.39 14.05 -18.09
CA VAL A 136 9.75 14.93 -17.09
C VAL A 136 9.36 14.16 -15.82
N TRP A 137 9.98 14.53 -14.71
CA TRP A 137 9.84 13.89 -13.40
C TRP A 137 9.30 14.88 -12.37
N ARG A 138 8.08 14.71 -11.83
CA ARG A 138 7.64 15.58 -10.74
C ARG A 138 8.51 15.38 -9.49
N ARG A 139 9.08 16.49 -9.03
CA ARG A 139 10.12 16.54 -8.00
C ARG A 139 9.50 16.17 -6.65
N SER A 140 10.13 15.29 -5.89
CA SER A 140 9.72 15.05 -4.51
C SER A 140 10.37 16.06 -3.55
N SER A 141 9.67 16.38 -2.47
CA SER A 141 10.21 17.12 -1.32
C SER A 141 11.04 16.23 -0.40
N ILE A 142 10.76 14.92 -0.35
CA ILE A 142 11.46 13.90 0.42
C ILE A 142 11.47 12.58 -0.36
N GLY A 143 12.64 11.99 -0.58
CA GLY A 143 12.80 10.77 -1.38
C GLY A 143 13.06 11.07 -2.87
N GLN A 144 13.03 10.03 -3.72
CA GLN A 144 13.20 10.20 -5.17
C GLN A 144 11.93 10.73 -5.83
N ALA A 145 12.14 11.49 -6.90
CA ALA A 145 11.12 11.92 -7.85
C ALA A 145 10.64 10.74 -8.72
N GLY A 146 9.63 10.99 -9.54
CA GLY A 146 9.16 10.12 -10.62
C GLY A 146 8.16 10.88 -11.49
N PRO A 147 7.79 10.42 -12.69
CA PRO A 147 6.90 11.17 -13.59
C PRO A 147 5.64 11.70 -12.89
N ILE A 148 4.97 10.88 -12.09
CA ILE A 148 3.75 11.25 -11.33
C ILE A 148 3.99 11.96 -9.97
N GLY A 149 5.23 12.04 -9.48
CA GLY A 149 5.63 12.88 -8.34
C GLY A 149 6.00 12.20 -7.02
N GLY A 150 5.81 10.88 -6.92
CA GLY A 150 5.97 10.14 -5.66
C GLY A 150 4.93 10.55 -4.60
N ASP A 151 5.11 10.06 -3.37
CA ASP A 151 4.16 10.28 -2.26
C ASP A 151 4.22 11.70 -1.65
N PHE A 152 5.31 12.44 -1.88
CA PHE A 152 5.59 13.74 -1.25
C PHE A 152 6.04 14.80 -2.26
N PRO A 153 5.29 15.06 -3.34
CA PRO A 153 5.66 16.01 -4.38
C PRO A 153 6.00 17.38 -3.78
N LEU A 154 7.06 18.02 -4.28
CA LEU A 154 7.49 19.34 -3.85
C LEU A 154 6.49 20.37 -4.37
N VAL A 155 5.68 20.90 -3.46
CA VAL A 155 4.76 22.01 -3.73
C VAL A 155 5.35 23.29 -3.16
N THR A 156 5.34 24.37 -3.93
CA THR A 156 5.71 25.71 -3.47
C THR A 156 4.67 26.25 -2.47
N ARG A 157 4.98 27.35 -1.77
CA ARG A 157 4.08 27.91 -0.74
C ARG A 157 2.77 28.45 -1.31
N GLU A 158 2.79 28.81 -2.59
CA GLU A 158 1.67 29.32 -3.38
C GLU A 158 0.75 28.18 -3.86
N GLY A 159 1.19 26.93 -3.72
CA GLY A 159 0.44 25.75 -4.14
C GLY A 159 0.77 25.26 -5.55
N HIS A 160 1.95 25.55 -6.11
CA HIS A 160 2.39 25.04 -7.41
C HIS A 160 3.32 23.82 -7.25
N ASN A 161 3.22 22.82 -8.12
CA ASN A 161 4.13 21.68 -8.10
C ASN A 161 5.47 22.09 -8.73
N VAL A 162 6.55 21.46 -8.29
CA VAL A 162 7.86 21.53 -8.96
C VAL A 162 8.13 20.20 -9.65
N ILE A 163 8.67 20.27 -10.87
CA ILE A 163 9.09 19.14 -11.68
C ILE A 163 10.56 19.32 -12.10
N ASP A 164 11.21 18.22 -12.47
CA ASP A 164 12.55 18.12 -13.03
C ASP A 164 12.41 17.70 -14.49
N VAL A 165 12.89 18.52 -15.43
CA VAL A 165 13.05 18.14 -16.84
C VAL A 165 14.48 17.63 -17.00
N ILE A 166 14.65 16.32 -17.14
CA ILE A 166 15.94 15.63 -17.06
C ILE A 166 16.43 15.32 -18.48
N PHE A 167 17.39 16.11 -18.97
CA PHE A 167 17.95 15.89 -20.30
C PHE A 167 18.88 14.68 -20.32
N THR A 168 18.58 13.75 -21.24
CA THR A 168 19.30 12.49 -21.46
C THR A 168 20.34 12.61 -22.57
N SER A 169 20.18 13.58 -23.47
CA SER A 169 21.17 14.07 -24.43
C SER A 169 21.77 15.42 -23.98
N PRO A 170 22.91 15.86 -24.54
CA PRO A 170 23.49 17.16 -24.19
C PRO A 170 22.60 18.32 -24.67
N ILE A 171 22.26 19.23 -23.75
CA ILE A 171 21.46 20.42 -24.03
C ILE A 171 22.24 21.34 -24.99
N GLN A 172 21.64 21.67 -26.13
CA GLN A 172 22.29 22.46 -27.19
C GLN A 172 22.24 23.98 -26.94
N SER A 173 21.25 24.47 -26.19
CA SER A 173 21.07 25.88 -25.85
C SER A 173 20.12 26.02 -24.64
N LEU A 174 20.61 26.50 -23.49
CA LEU A 174 19.71 26.81 -22.36
C LEU A 174 18.74 27.96 -22.66
N ALA A 175 19.10 28.88 -23.57
CA ALA A 175 18.22 29.95 -24.00
C ALA A 175 16.97 29.40 -24.70
N GLU A 176 17.13 28.49 -25.66
CA GLU A 176 16.02 27.90 -26.40
C GLU A 176 15.15 26.99 -25.52
N VAL A 177 15.75 26.29 -24.54
CA VAL A 177 14.98 25.49 -23.56
C VAL A 177 14.18 26.40 -22.61
N ALA A 178 14.76 27.49 -22.11
CA ALA A 178 14.04 28.48 -21.32
C ALA A 178 12.87 29.09 -22.10
N GLU A 179 13.15 29.56 -23.32
CA GLU A 179 12.16 30.10 -24.24
C GLU A 179 11.05 29.10 -24.52
N SER A 180 11.38 27.81 -24.63
CA SER A 180 10.42 26.74 -24.88
C SER A 180 9.51 26.45 -23.69
N LEU A 181 10.05 26.48 -22.46
CA LEU A 181 9.30 26.28 -21.22
C LEU A 181 8.35 27.45 -20.89
N ASP A 182 8.77 28.69 -21.14
CA ASP A 182 7.94 29.89 -20.94
C ASP A 182 6.67 29.95 -21.83
N LYS A 183 6.54 29.02 -22.79
CA LYS A 183 5.38 28.91 -23.70
C LYS A 183 4.29 27.96 -23.21
N VAL A 184 4.61 27.05 -22.29
CA VAL A 184 3.76 25.88 -21.98
C VAL A 184 2.67 26.23 -20.98
N ASN A 185 1.43 25.75 -21.20
CA ASN A 185 0.30 26.25 -20.45
C ASN A 185 0.21 25.62 -19.06
N GLY A 186 0.23 26.46 -18.03
CA GLY A 186 0.31 26.03 -16.63
C GLY A 186 1.75 25.98 -16.09
N VAL A 187 2.78 26.24 -16.90
CA VAL A 187 4.08 26.67 -16.35
C VAL A 187 3.90 28.02 -15.66
N VAL A 188 4.50 28.16 -14.50
CA VAL A 188 4.51 29.36 -13.66
C VAL A 188 5.91 29.97 -13.64
N ASP A 189 6.93 29.12 -13.60
CA ASP A 189 8.34 29.54 -13.64
C ASP A 189 9.26 28.34 -13.99
N HIS A 190 10.55 28.60 -14.24
CA HIS A 190 11.57 27.57 -14.49
C HIS A 190 12.95 28.01 -13.97
N GLY A 191 13.77 27.07 -13.52
CA GLY A 191 15.04 27.30 -12.82
C GLY A 191 16.23 27.63 -13.70
N ILE A 192 16.01 28.11 -14.94
CA ILE A 192 17.07 28.65 -15.80
C ILE A 192 17.09 30.16 -15.62
N VAL A 193 18.27 30.72 -15.34
CA VAL A 193 18.50 32.16 -15.18
C VAL A 193 19.31 32.66 -16.37
N SER A 194 18.62 33.24 -17.34
CA SER A 194 19.14 33.87 -18.56
C SER A 194 19.10 35.40 -18.50
N LYS A 195 18.94 35.99 -17.31
CA LYS A 195 18.89 37.45 -17.12
C LYS A 195 20.29 38.02 -16.89
N PHE A 196 20.56 39.21 -17.42
CA PHE A 196 21.89 39.80 -17.45
C PHE A 196 21.92 41.29 -17.04
N PRO A 197 23.07 41.83 -16.56
CA PRO A 197 24.38 41.18 -16.47
C PRO A 197 24.53 40.21 -15.29
N CYS A 198 24.81 38.95 -15.60
CA CYS A 198 25.31 37.96 -14.66
C CYS A 198 26.84 38.01 -14.56
N ILE A 199 27.35 37.58 -13.41
CA ILE A 199 28.76 37.43 -13.09
C ILE A 199 28.95 36.01 -12.53
N ALA A 200 29.78 35.18 -13.16
CA ALA A 200 30.19 33.89 -12.58
C ALA A 200 31.49 34.09 -11.79
N VAL A 201 31.55 33.63 -10.54
CA VAL A 201 32.76 33.57 -9.71
C VAL A 201 33.11 32.10 -9.48
N ILE A 202 34.21 31.67 -10.09
CA ILE A 202 34.59 30.26 -10.20
C ILE A 202 35.75 29.97 -9.26
N ALA A 203 35.56 29.05 -8.31
CA ALA A 203 36.60 28.54 -7.43
C ALA A 203 37.25 27.27 -8.00
N SER A 204 38.58 27.25 -8.00
CA SER A 204 39.42 26.11 -8.38
C SER A 204 40.51 25.89 -7.32
N ASP A 205 41.18 24.74 -7.37
CA ASP A 205 42.37 24.48 -6.54
C ASP A 205 43.55 25.44 -6.84
N SER A 206 43.49 26.18 -7.96
CA SER A 206 44.48 27.18 -8.37
C SER A 206 44.15 28.62 -7.93
N GLY A 207 42.90 28.91 -7.55
CA GLY A 207 42.41 30.25 -7.23
C GLY A 207 40.99 30.55 -7.74
N LEU A 208 40.64 31.85 -7.76
CA LEU A 208 39.32 32.36 -8.14
C LEU A 208 39.36 33.10 -9.49
N CYS A 209 38.36 32.85 -10.36
CA CYS A 209 38.17 33.48 -11.68
C CYS A 209 36.79 34.15 -11.81
N ILE A 210 36.60 35.13 -12.72
CA ILE A 210 35.37 35.96 -12.84
C ILE A 210 35.00 36.30 -14.31
N ILE A 211 33.72 36.15 -14.74
CA ILE A 211 33.23 36.24 -16.16
C ILE A 211 31.81 36.88 -16.28
N ASN A 212 31.40 37.59 -17.38
CA ASN A 212 30.07 38.30 -17.55
C ASN A 212 29.43 38.30 -19.01
N ASN A 213 28.07 38.40 -19.24
CA ASN A 213 27.36 38.33 -20.60
C ASN A 213 25.88 38.95 -20.77
N PRO A 214 25.07 38.85 -21.92
CA PRO A 214 23.65 39.38 -22.20
C PRO A 214 22.50 38.49 -22.94
N PRO A 215 21.17 38.89 -23.11
CA PRO A 215 19.89 38.05 -23.36
C PRO A 215 18.94 38.16 -24.65
N THR A 216 17.87 37.26 -24.82
CA THR A 216 16.70 37.21 -25.84
C THR A 216 15.42 36.30 -25.49
N ASP A 217 14.28 36.26 -26.28
CA ASP A 217 12.87 35.78 -25.89
C ASP A 217 11.75 35.23 -26.93
N ALA A 218 10.83 34.26 -26.53
CA ALA A 218 9.34 33.95 -26.84
C ALA A 218 8.66 32.91 -27.89
N VAL A 219 7.45 32.30 -27.58
CA VAL A 219 6.21 31.80 -28.41
C VAL A 219 5.76 30.28 -28.80
N GLN A 220 4.64 29.71 -28.21
CA GLN A 220 3.39 28.86 -28.59
C GLN A 220 3.12 27.43 -29.33
N ASN A 221 2.22 26.56 -28.74
CA ASN A 221 0.92 25.76 -29.12
C ASN A 221 0.60 24.53 -30.11
N ASP A 222 -0.08 23.44 -29.59
CA ASP A 222 -1.45 22.74 -29.85
C ASP A 222 -1.89 21.67 -30.98
N SER A 223 -2.69 20.60 -30.60
CA SER A 223 -3.92 19.93 -31.25
C SER A 223 -4.07 18.38 -31.62
N ASP A 224 -5.29 17.73 -31.51
CA ASP A 224 -5.64 16.24 -31.66
C ASP A 224 -7.08 15.82 -32.22
N SER A 225 -7.47 14.50 -32.42
CA SER A 225 -8.80 13.98 -32.91
C SER A 225 -9.28 12.51 -32.52
N SER A 226 -10.49 12.03 -32.97
CA SER A 226 -11.42 11.11 -32.20
C SER A 226 -11.87 9.69 -32.73
N ILE A 227 -12.46 8.82 -31.86
CA ILE A 227 -12.88 7.37 -32.08
C ILE A 227 -14.36 7.02 -31.65
N THR A 228 -14.86 5.78 -31.89
CA THR A 228 -16.24 5.26 -31.60
C THR A 228 -16.32 4.05 -30.63
N ALA A 229 -17.48 3.80 -29.97
CA ALA A 229 -17.64 2.73 -28.95
C ALA A 229 -19.08 2.16 -28.79
N VAL A 230 -19.25 1.10 -27.99
CA VAL A 230 -20.55 0.44 -27.68
C VAL A 230 -21.12 0.96 -26.37
N TYR A 231 -22.39 1.41 -26.39
CA TYR A 231 -23.08 1.96 -25.22
C TYR A 231 -24.43 1.29 -24.96
N ILE A 232 -24.67 0.89 -23.71
CA ILE A 232 -25.95 0.44 -23.15
C ILE A 232 -26.78 1.67 -22.78
N VAL A 233 -27.78 1.98 -23.60
CA VAL A 233 -28.76 3.04 -23.40
C VAL A 233 -29.95 2.47 -22.62
N THR A 234 -30.08 2.84 -21.36
CA THR A 234 -31.26 2.52 -20.53
C THR A 234 -32.32 3.61 -20.66
N LEU A 235 -33.60 3.27 -20.50
CA LEU A 235 -34.74 4.19 -20.61
C LEU A 235 -35.45 4.36 -19.26
N LYS A 236 -36.07 5.52 -19.04
CA LYS A 236 -36.73 5.86 -17.75
C LYS A 236 -38.05 5.11 -17.49
N GLN A 237 -38.57 4.37 -18.46
CA GLN A 237 -39.82 3.62 -18.35
C GLN A 237 -39.57 2.22 -17.76
N ALA A 238 -40.43 1.71 -16.88
CA ALA A 238 -40.20 0.44 -16.19
C ALA A 238 -40.15 -0.79 -17.14
N PRO A 239 -39.30 -1.80 -16.86
CA PRO A 239 -39.22 -3.03 -17.64
C PRO A 239 -40.38 -4.00 -17.34
N ALA A 240 -40.58 -4.99 -18.22
CA ALA A 240 -41.73 -5.89 -18.18
C ALA A 240 -41.87 -6.69 -16.86
N ALA A 241 -40.78 -7.00 -16.15
CA ALA A 241 -40.84 -7.70 -14.86
C ALA A 241 -41.61 -6.95 -13.77
N HIS A 242 -41.74 -5.62 -13.81
CA HIS A 242 -42.52 -4.88 -12.82
C HIS A 242 -44.03 -5.21 -12.88
N TYR A 243 -44.57 -5.45 -14.08
CA TYR A 243 -45.99 -5.74 -14.27
C TYR A 243 -46.42 -7.13 -13.76
N TYR A 244 -45.47 -8.04 -13.48
CA TYR A 244 -45.75 -9.33 -12.84
C TYR A 244 -46.09 -9.20 -11.34
N GLY A 245 -45.75 -8.07 -10.70
CA GLY A 245 -45.94 -7.89 -9.26
C GLY A 245 -47.40 -7.69 -8.83
N GLU A 246 -48.20 -7.01 -9.66
CA GLU A 246 -49.59 -6.67 -9.32
C GLU A 246 -50.53 -7.88 -9.47
N LEU A 247 -50.37 -8.66 -10.54
CA LEU A 247 -51.14 -9.88 -10.80
C LEU A 247 -51.00 -10.98 -9.72
N LYS A 248 -49.97 -10.92 -8.87
CA LYS A 248 -49.80 -11.85 -7.73
C LYS A 248 -50.45 -11.38 -6.43
N LYS A 249 -50.91 -10.13 -6.32
CA LYS A 249 -51.52 -9.61 -5.08
C LYS A 249 -52.98 -10.04 -4.88
N GLU A 250 -53.72 -10.36 -5.95
CA GLU A 250 -55.14 -10.76 -5.84
C GLU A 250 -55.34 -12.24 -5.44
N THR A 251 -54.33 -13.09 -5.58
CA THR A 251 -54.51 -14.56 -5.48
C THR A 251 -54.32 -15.19 -4.10
N ASN A 252 -53.84 -14.45 -3.08
CA ASN A 252 -53.43 -15.02 -1.78
C ASN A 252 -54.26 -14.56 -0.57
N VAL A 253 -55.39 -13.89 -0.75
CA VAL A 253 -56.28 -13.47 0.35
C VAL A 253 -57.66 -14.13 0.27
N PHE A 254 -57.71 -15.47 0.39
CA PHE A 254 -58.88 -16.23 0.87
C PHE A 254 -58.52 -17.70 1.12
N ASN A 255 -58.58 -18.16 2.38
CA ASN A 255 -59.12 -19.50 2.77
C ASN A 255 -59.01 -19.80 4.28
N HIS A 256 -60.11 -19.65 5.00
CA HIS A 256 -60.50 -20.56 6.08
C HIS A 256 -61.96 -20.99 5.80
N GLY A 257 -62.32 -22.24 6.14
CA GLY A 257 -63.60 -22.85 5.73
C GLY A 257 -64.84 -22.34 6.51
N SER A 258 -66.05 -22.86 6.28
CA SER A 258 -66.40 -24.11 5.58
C SER A 258 -67.76 -23.99 4.80
N PRO A 259 -68.65 -25.00 4.65
CA PRO A 259 -68.67 -25.79 3.40
C PRO A 259 -70.07 -25.95 2.74
N HIS A 260 -70.20 -25.92 1.41
CA HIS A 260 -71.40 -26.49 0.73
C HIS A 260 -71.27 -26.88 -0.75
N ARG A 261 -71.99 -27.97 -1.10
CA ARG A 261 -72.46 -28.47 -2.42
C ARG A 261 -71.47 -28.85 -3.55
N ARG A 262 -71.69 -30.06 -4.08
CA ARG A 262 -71.14 -30.62 -5.33
C ARG A 262 -71.82 -30.02 -6.58
N LYS A 263 -71.09 -29.93 -7.71
CA LYS A 263 -71.44 -30.62 -8.99
C LYS A 263 -70.24 -30.60 -9.97
N ASN A 264 -70.31 -31.44 -11.00
CA ASN A 264 -69.17 -31.79 -11.87
C ASN A 264 -69.22 -31.11 -13.26
N LEU A 265 -68.12 -31.30 -14.01
CA LEU A 265 -67.97 -31.38 -15.48
C LEU A 265 -67.41 -30.15 -16.25
N HIS A 266 -66.62 -30.51 -17.27
CA HIS A 266 -66.09 -29.74 -18.40
C HIS A 266 -65.13 -28.56 -18.17
N GLY A 267 -63.84 -28.81 -18.45
CA GLY A 267 -63.12 -27.94 -19.40
C GLY A 267 -63.56 -28.24 -20.85
N PRO A 268 -63.16 -27.44 -21.87
CA PRO A 268 -61.79 -26.92 -22.01
C PRO A 268 -61.67 -25.47 -22.55
N ARG A 269 -60.43 -25.10 -22.94
CA ARG A 269 -60.00 -23.99 -23.83
C ARG A 269 -59.91 -22.56 -23.26
N ASN A 270 -58.68 -22.23 -22.83
CA ASN A 270 -57.86 -21.09 -23.25
C ASN A 270 -58.56 -19.81 -23.77
N LYS A 271 -58.35 -18.71 -23.02
CA LYS A 271 -57.73 -17.50 -23.60
C LYS A 271 -56.53 -17.08 -22.75
N TRP A 272 -55.36 -17.64 -23.06
CA TRP A 272 -54.10 -16.98 -22.70
C TRP A 272 -53.98 -15.71 -23.54
N ILE A 273 -54.00 -14.54 -22.90
CA ILE A 273 -53.46 -13.33 -23.53
C ILE A 273 -51.94 -13.50 -23.50
N SER A 274 -51.32 -13.52 -24.68
CA SER A 274 -49.92 -13.95 -24.84
C SER A 274 -48.93 -12.88 -24.37
N HIS A 275 -48.01 -13.26 -23.48
CA HIS A 275 -46.92 -12.39 -22.97
C HIS A 275 -46.11 -11.68 -24.08
N GLN A 276 -46.01 -12.28 -25.27
CA GLN A 276 -45.34 -11.73 -26.46
C GLN A 276 -45.80 -10.31 -26.86
N SER A 277 -47.01 -9.85 -26.47
CA SER A 277 -47.48 -8.51 -26.85
C SER A 277 -46.64 -7.39 -26.21
N SER A 278 -46.32 -7.49 -24.92
CA SER A 278 -45.57 -6.45 -24.19
C SER A 278 -44.10 -6.37 -24.61
N ASP A 279 -43.42 -7.50 -24.76
CA ASP A 279 -42.01 -7.55 -25.17
C ASP A 279 -41.84 -6.94 -26.57
N SER A 280 -42.76 -7.26 -27.49
CA SER A 280 -42.80 -6.68 -28.83
C SER A 280 -43.12 -5.18 -28.84
N TYR A 281 -43.83 -4.66 -27.82
CA TYR A 281 -44.16 -3.25 -27.70
C TYR A 281 -42.94 -2.44 -27.24
N ILE A 282 -42.27 -2.89 -26.18
CA ILE A 282 -41.07 -2.25 -25.63
C ILE A 282 -39.96 -2.17 -26.69
N ALA A 283 -39.68 -3.27 -27.39
CA ALA A 283 -38.69 -3.29 -28.47
C ALA A 283 -39.00 -2.26 -29.59
N ARG A 284 -40.28 -2.11 -29.97
CA ARG A 284 -40.73 -1.12 -30.96
C ARG A 284 -40.57 0.33 -30.48
N VAL A 285 -40.69 0.61 -29.18
CA VAL A 285 -40.39 1.93 -28.60
C VAL A 285 -38.91 2.27 -28.75
N HIS A 286 -38.01 1.30 -28.55
CA HIS A 286 -36.56 1.51 -28.66
C HIS A 286 -36.15 1.85 -30.09
N ASP A 287 -36.67 1.12 -31.07
CA ASP A 287 -36.38 1.38 -32.49
C ASP A 287 -37.04 2.66 -33.01
N SER A 288 -38.07 3.16 -32.33
CA SER A 288 -38.71 4.46 -32.60
C SER A 288 -37.93 5.63 -31.98
N LEU A 289 -37.26 5.41 -30.84
CA LEU A 289 -36.36 6.38 -30.22
C LEU A 289 -35.10 6.55 -31.08
N LEU A 290 -34.37 5.46 -31.37
CA LEU A 290 -33.14 5.51 -32.17
C LEU A 290 -33.34 6.17 -33.55
N ARG A 291 -34.37 5.75 -34.31
CA ARG A 291 -34.68 6.31 -35.63
C ARG A 291 -35.12 7.79 -35.61
N ARG A 292 -35.50 8.32 -34.45
CA ARG A 292 -35.93 9.71 -34.24
C ARG A 292 -34.80 10.61 -33.73
N VAL A 293 -33.81 10.04 -33.02
CA VAL A 293 -32.71 10.78 -32.39
C VAL A 293 -31.47 10.83 -33.28
N LEU A 294 -31.10 9.70 -33.90
CA LEU A 294 -29.95 9.59 -34.82
C LEU A 294 -30.44 9.52 -36.28
N ARG A 295 -31.38 10.42 -36.64
CA ARG A 295 -32.10 10.35 -37.91
C ARG A 295 -31.22 10.82 -39.08
N GLY A 296 -30.72 9.86 -39.85
CA GLY A 296 -29.80 10.09 -40.98
C GLY A 296 -28.33 9.75 -40.66
N GLU A 297 -28.04 9.35 -39.43
CA GLU A 297 -26.70 8.95 -38.99
C GLU A 297 -26.59 7.42 -38.91
N LYS A 298 -25.37 6.88 -39.08
CA LYS A 298 -25.11 5.45 -38.88
C LYS A 298 -25.01 5.12 -37.39
N TYR A 299 -25.69 4.04 -36.99
CA TYR A 299 -25.58 3.38 -35.68
C TYR A 299 -25.99 1.90 -35.85
N LEU A 300 -25.58 1.03 -34.92
CA LEU A 300 -26.00 -0.38 -34.91
C LEU A 300 -26.53 -0.76 -33.53
N LYS A 301 -27.84 -1.06 -33.43
CA LYS A 301 -28.44 -1.57 -32.18
C LYS A 301 -28.13 -3.06 -32.05
N LEU A 302 -27.35 -3.42 -31.03
CA LEU A 302 -26.89 -4.78 -30.78
C LEU A 302 -27.95 -5.61 -30.05
N TYR A 303 -28.46 -5.09 -28.93
CA TYR A 303 -29.40 -5.79 -28.05
C TYR A 303 -30.55 -4.87 -27.61
N SER A 304 -31.65 -5.46 -27.14
CA SER A 304 -32.85 -4.73 -26.72
C SER A 304 -33.39 -5.35 -25.43
N TYR A 305 -32.94 -4.81 -24.29
CA TYR A 305 -33.30 -5.27 -22.95
C TYR A 305 -34.72 -4.81 -22.59
N HIS A 306 -35.60 -5.75 -22.26
CA HIS A 306 -37.03 -5.47 -22.05
C HIS A 306 -37.59 -6.11 -20.77
N TYR A 307 -37.05 -7.26 -20.32
CA TYR A 307 -37.57 -7.99 -19.16
C TYR A 307 -37.01 -7.50 -17.81
N LEU A 308 -35.67 -7.45 -17.65
CA LEU A 308 -35.01 -7.18 -16.36
C LEU A 308 -34.46 -5.76 -16.18
N ILE A 309 -34.26 -5.05 -17.29
CA ILE A 309 -33.82 -3.65 -17.43
C ILE A 309 -34.49 -3.17 -18.71
N ASN A 310 -34.93 -1.90 -18.79
CA ASN A 310 -35.52 -1.36 -20.00
C ASN A 310 -34.46 -0.54 -20.77
N GLY A 311 -34.05 -0.99 -21.95
CA GLY A 311 -32.97 -0.34 -22.70
C GLY A 311 -32.50 -1.10 -23.94
N PHE A 312 -31.35 -0.70 -24.47
CA PHE A 312 -30.71 -1.32 -25.63
C PHE A 312 -29.22 -1.01 -25.69
N ALA A 313 -28.41 -1.97 -26.15
CA ALA A 313 -27.02 -1.71 -26.51
C ALA A 313 -26.92 -1.18 -27.95
N VAL A 314 -26.09 -0.17 -28.19
CA VAL A 314 -25.89 0.44 -29.51
C VAL A 314 -24.44 0.86 -29.72
N LEU A 315 -23.88 0.54 -30.89
CA LEU A 315 -22.56 1.01 -31.35
C LEU A 315 -22.72 2.38 -32.04
N VAL A 316 -22.01 3.40 -31.54
CA VAL A 316 -22.12 4.82 -31.91
C VAL A 316 -20.81 5.60 -31.66
N THR A 317 -20.65 6.81 -32.22
CA THR A 317 -19.60 7.75 -31.78
C THR A 317 -19.87 8.25 -30.36
N SER A 318 -18.85 8.79 -29.67
CA SER A 318 -19.05 9.48 -28.38
C SER A 318 -20.07 10.63 -28.48
N GLN A 319 -19.96 11.47 -29.52
CA GLN A 319 -20.94 12.54 -29.80
C GLN A 319 -22.37 12.01 -30.07
N GLN A 320 -22.52 10.80 -30.61
CA GLN A 320 -23.82 10.17 -30.85
C GLN A 320 -24.40 9.50 -29.60
N ALA A 321 -23.56 8.89 -28.77
CA ALA A 321 -23.93 8.49 -27.41
C ALA A 321 -24.41 9.71 -26.61
N ASP A 322 -23.80 10.88 -26.82
CA ASP A 322 -24.18 12.11 -26.15
C ASP A 322 -25.45 12.78 -26.74
N LYS A 323 -25.71 12.63 -28.05
CA LYS A 323 -27.04 12.92 -28.63
C LYS A 323 -28.14 12.03 -28.02
N LEU A 324 -27.82 10.80 -27.63
CA LEU A 324 -28.74 9.87 -26.96
C LEU A 324 -28.90 10.20 -25.47
N SER A 325 -27.82 10.49 -24.73
CA SER A 325 -27.83 10.81 -23.30
C SER A 325 -28.75 12.02 -22.99
N ARG A 326 -28.70 13.05 -23.84
CA ARG A 326 -29.47 14.30 -23.74
C ARG A 326 -30.98 14.15 -23.97
N ARG A 327 -31.50 12.94 -24.24
CA ARG A 327 -32.94 12.69 -24.47
C ARG A 327 -33.70 12.47 -23.17
N ARG A 328 -34.83 13.17 -23.00
CA ARG A 328 -35.71 13.02 -21.82
C ARG A 328 -36.16 11.58 -21.58
N GLU A 329 -36.33 10.79 -22.65
CA GLU A 329 -36.72 9.38 -22.59
C GLU A 329 -35.63 8.44 -22.05
N VAL A 330 -34.35 8.81 -22.20
CA VAL A 330 -33.17 8.02 -21.80
C VAL A 330 -32.88 8.24 -20.31
N ALA A 331 -32.49 7.18 -19.61
CA ALA A 331 -32.08 7.19 -18.21
C ALA A 331 -30.57 7.33 -18.05
N ASN A 332 -29.79 6.46 -18.71
CA ASN A 332 -28.32 6.45 -18.65
C ASN A 332 -27.73 5.78 -19.90
N VAL A 333 -26.45 6.04 -20.23
CA VAL A 333 -25.73 5.57 -21.43
C VAL A 333 -24.32 5.10 -21.02
N VAL A 334 -24.05 3.78 -20.99
CA VAL A 334 -22.93 3.18 -20.21
C VAL A 334 -22.18 2.07 -20.99
N LEU A 335 -20.88 1.82 -20.73
CA LEU A 335 -20.08 0.67 -21.25
C LEU A 335 -20.24 -0.63 -20.38
N ASP A 336 -19.77 -1.79 -20.87
CA ASP A 336 -20.16 -3.21 -20.48
C ASP A 336 -19.02 -4.04 -19.75
N PHE A 337 -19.22 -4.96 -18.74
CA PHE A 337 -18.20 -5.37 -17.66
C PHE A 337 -18.26 -6.77 -16.87
N SER A 338 -17.28 -7.19 -15.96
CA SER A 338 -17.24 -8.40 -14.98
C SER A 338 -15.88 -8.86 -14.20
N VAL A 339 -15.75 -9.99 -13.35
CA VAL A 339 -14.61 -10.65 -12.44
C VAL A 339 -14.83 -12.02 -11.51
N ARG A 340 -13.87 -12.98 -11.03
CA ARG A 340 -13.41 -13.48 -9.57
C ARG A 340 -13.02 -15.06 -8.96
N THR A 341 -12.05 -15.49 -8.00
CA THR A 341 -11.27 -16.81 -7.46
C THR A 341 -11.66 -17.88 -6.22
N ALA A 342 -11.05 -18.99 -5.49
CA ALA A 342 -9.70 -19.49 -4.77
C ALA A 342 -9.24 -21.04 -4.07
N THR A 343 -8.61 -21.77 -2.91
CA THR A 343 -7.95 -21.95 -1.38
C THR A 343 -6.81 -23.02 -1.01
N THR A 344 -5.97 -22.76 0.07
CA THR A 344 -4.99 -23.54 0.93
C THR A 344 -5.02 -23.63 2.52
N HIS A 345 -4.56 -22.68 3.37
CA HIS A 345 -3.96 -23.04 4.71
C HIS A 345 -4.83 -22.96 5.99
N THR A 346 -5.63 -21.91 6.09
CA THR A 346 -6.48 -21.37 7.18
C THR A 346 -7.83 -22.06 7.51
N PRO A 347 -8.29 -23.15 6.85
CA PRO A 347 -9.51 -23.86 7.28
C PRO A 347 -9.52 -24.30 8.74
N GLN A 348 -8.35 -24.68 9.28
CA GLN A 348 -8.16 -25.09 10.67
C GLN A 348 -8.37 -23.92 11.63
N PHE A 349 -7.89 -22.72 11.27
CA PHE A 349 -8.10 -21.49 12.06
C PHE A 349 -9.58 -21.08 12.07
N LEU A 350 -10.27 -21.24 10.95
CA LEU A 350 -11.72 -21.00 10.78
C LEU A 350 -12.59 -22.20 11.22
N GLY A 351 -12.00 -23.23 11.84
CA GLY A 351 -12.71 -24.36 12.46
C GLY A 351 -13.35 -25.38 11.51
N LEU A 352 -13.17 -25.26 10.19
CA LEU A 352 -13.90 -26.04 9.19
C LEU A 352 -13.80 -27.57 9.34
N PRO A 353 -12.65 -28.18 9.70
CA PRO A 353 -12.55 -29.63 9.89
C PRO A 353 -13.46 -30.19 11.00
N LYS A 354 -13.83 -29.35 11.98
CA LYS A 354 -14.75 -29.71 13.08
C LYS A 354 -16.15 -29.12 12.89
N GLY A 355 -16.33 -28.25 11.89
CA GLY A 355 -17.54 -27.49 11.62
C GLY A 355 -18.18 -27.91 10.30
N ALA A 356 -17.98 -27.12 9.25
CA ALA A 356 -18.68 -27.29 7.99
C ALA A 356 -18.29 -28.57 7.23
N TRP A 357 -17.00 -28.93 7.15
CA TRP A 357 -16.57 -30.15 6.44
C TRP A 357 -17.23 -31.41 7.03
N LEU A 358 -17.29 -31.51 8.36
CA LEU A 358 -17.92 -32.64 9.05
C LEU A 358 -19.43 -32.76 8.73
N LYS A 359 -20.11 -31.65 8.41
CA LYS A 359 -21.54 -31.65 8.06
C LYS A 359 -21.81 -32.05 6.61
N GLU A 360 -20.85 -31.81 5.71
CA GLU A 360 -20.95 -32.14 4.28
C GLU A 360 -20.29 -33.49 3.92
N GLY A 361 -19.77 -34.23 4.90
CA GLY A 361 -19.25 -35.60 4.74
C GLY A 361 -17.74 -35.78 4.92
N GLY A 362 -16.99 -34.68 5.05
CA GLY A 362 -15.54 -34.65 5.17
C GLY A 362 -14.91 -33.61 4.24
N TYR A 363 -13.58 -33.58 4.16
CA TYR A 363 -12.88 -32.74 3.17
C TYR A 363 -13.01 -33.31 1.74
N GLU A 364 -13.21 -34.63 1.58
CA GLU A 364 -13.35 -35.28 0.27
C GLU A 364 -14.59 -34.82 -0.52
N THR A 365 -15.60 -34.30 0.17
CA THR A 365 -16.89 -33.84 -0.37
C THR A 365 -17.14 -32.34 -0.13
N ALA A 366 -16.29 -31.65 0.64
CA ALA A 366 -16.50 -30.26 1.04
C ALA A 366 -16.42 -29.29 -0.16
N GLY A 367 -17.57 -28.76 -0.58
CA GLY A 367 -17.72 -27.92 -1.77
C GLY A 367 -18.10 -28.67 -3.06
N GLU A 368 -18.31 -29.99 -3.00
CA GLU A 368 -18.61 -30.81 -4.17
C GLU A 368 -19.84 -30.31 -4.95
N GLY A 369 -19.74 -30.31 -6.29
CA GLY A 369 -20.80 -29.87 -7.19
C GLY A 369 -20.94 -28.36 -7.36
N ILE A 370 -20.20 -27.56 -6.57
CA ILE A 370 -20.14 -26.10 -6.67
C ILE A 370 -18.97 -25.68 -7.54
N VAL A 371 -19.17 -24.73 -8.46
CA VAL A 371 -18.10 -24.19 -9.32
C VAL A 371 -17.69 -22.79 -8.86
N ILE A 372 -16.37 -22.54 -8.81
CA ILE A 372 -15.79 -21.23 -8.49
C ILE A 372 -14.99 -20.66 -9.68
N GLY A 373 -15.34 -19.44 -10.16
CA GLY A 373 -14.98 -18.92 -11.50
C GLY A 373 -14.01 -17.72 -11.59
N PHE A 374 -12.72 -17.99 -11.47
CA PHE A 374 -11.56 -17.12 -11.22
C PHE A 374 -11.31 -15.99 -12.21
N ILE A 375 -11.26 -14.73 -11.76
CA ILE A 375 -10.56 -13.64 -12.49
C ILE A 375 -9.39 -13.19 -11.63
N ASP A 376 -8.22 -13.37 -12.21
CA ASP A 376 -6.90 -13.14 -11.61
C ASP A 376 -5.81 -13.21 -12.71
N THR A 377 -4.53 -13.36 -12.34
CA THR A 377 -3.39 -13.48 -13.27
C THR A 377 -3.22 -14.84 -13.96
N GLY A 378 -4.09 -15.82 -13.69
CA GLY A 378 -4.18 -17.10 -14.43
C GLY A 378 -4.28 -18.32 -13.54
N ILE A 379 -3.82 -19.48 -14.04
CA ILE A 379 -3.50 -20.66 -13.21
C ILE A 379 -2.34 -21.46 -13.79
N ASP A 380 -1.47 -22.01 -12.94
CA ASP A 380 -0.62 -23.16 -13.30
C ASP A 380 -1.44 -24.46 -13.21
N PRO A 381 -1.84 -25.08 -14.33
CA PRO A 381 -2.68 -26.28 -14.32
C PRO A 381 -1.93 -27.53 -13.85
N THR A 382 -0.60 -27.51 -13.81
CA THR A 382 0.24 -28.66 -13.46
C THR A 382 0.38 -28.81 -11.94
N HIS A 383 0.07 -27.76 -11.18
CA HIS A 383 0.26 -27.75 -9.74
C HIS A 383 -0.68 -28.75 -9.02
N PRO A 384 -0.19 -29.62 -8.11
CA PRO A 384 -0.97 -30.70 -7.51
C PRO A 384 -2.23 -30.26 -6.73
N SER A 385 -2.37 -28.99 -6.38
CA SER A 385 -3.62 -28.41 -5.85
C SER A 385 -4.82 -28.48 -6.81
N PHE A 386 -4.60 -28.73 -8.10
CA PHE A 386 -5.64 -28.71 -9.14
C PHE A 386 -5.76 -30.04 -9.92
N SER A 387 -5.17 -31.11 -9.38
CA SER A 387 -5.32 -32.49 -9.84
C SER A 387 -6.74 -33.04 -9.59
N ASP A 388 -7.14 -34.09 -10.33
CA ASP A 388 -8.42 -34.79 -10.11
C ASP A 388 -8.28 -36.30 -9.84
N ASP A 389 -7.04 -36.82 -9.83
CA ASP A 389 -6.70 -38.24 -9.63
C ASP A 389 -6.51 -38.65 -8.16
N LEU A 390 -6.27 -37.68 -7.25
CA LEU A 390 -6.00 -37.91 -5.82
C LEU A 390 -7.11 -38.65 -5.06
N SER A 391 -8.34 -38.69 -5.59
CA SER A 391 -9.51 -39.31 -4.96
C SER A 391 -10.02 -40.51 -5.74
N LYS A 392 -10.25 -41.65 -5.08
CA LYS A 392 -10.96 -42.80 -5.68
C LYS A 392 -12.47 -42.58 -5.86
N ASN A 393 -13.00 -41.52 -5.25
CA ASN A 393 -14.41 -41.14 -5.34
C ASN A 393 -14.70 -40.47 -6.69
N SER A 394 -15.93 -40.62 -7.18
CA SER A 394 -16.37 -39.93 -8.40
C SER A 394 -16.18 -38.41 -8.29
N TYR A 395 -15.93 -37.75 -9.42
CA TYR A 395 -15.86 -36.30 -9.50
C TYR A 395 -16.57 -35.84 -10.80
N PRO A 396 -17.91 -35.81 -10.81
CA PRO A 396 -18.67 -35.40 -11.98
C PRO A 396 -18.62 -33.88 -12.14
N VAL A 397 -18.41 -33.40 -13.37
CA VAL A 397 -18.60 -31.97 -13.69
C VAL A 397 -20.10 -31.64 -13.57
N PRO A 398 -20.50 -30.52 -12.92
CA PRO A 398 -21.92 -30.20 -12.73
C PRO A 398 -22.65 -29.99 -14.06
N SER A 399 -23.82 -30.63 -14.25
CA SER A 399 -24.56 -30.59 -15.52
C SER A 399 -25.20 -29.23 -15.87
N HIS A 400 -25.06 -28.23 -15.00
CA HIS A 400 -25.44 -26.84 -15.26
C HIS A 400 -24.27 -26.01 -15.82
N PHE A 401 -23.03 -26.50 -15.68
CA PHE A 401 -21.83 -25.82 -16.13
C PHE A 401 -21.52 -26.15 -17.60
N SER A 402 -21.06 -25.16 -18.36
CA SER A 402 -20.87 -25.25 -19.81
C SER A 402 -19.60 -24.57 -20.35
N GLY A 403 -18.74 -24.06 -19.45
CA GLY A 403 -17.47 -23.43 -19.82
C GLY A 403 -16.46 -24.38 -20.46
N ILE A 404 -15.49 -23.80 -21.17
CA ILE A 404 -14.53 -24.53 -22.01
C ILE A 404 -13.09 -24.45 -21.50
N CYS A 405 -12.29 -25.45 -21.86
CA CYS A 405 -10.84 -25.36 -21.81
C CYS A 405 -10.32 -24.73 -23.10
N GLU A 406 -9.69 -23.56 -23.02
CA GLU A 406 -8.91 -22.99 -24.10
C GLU A 406 -7.63 -23.82 -24.31
N VAL A 407 -7.23 -24.04 -25.57
CA VAL A 407 -6.04 -24.82 -25.92
C VAL A 407 -5.09 -23.94 -26.74
N THR A 408 -3.88 -23.76 -26.24
CA THR A 408 -2.81 -22.95 -26.85
C THR A 408 -1.49 -23.72 -26.81
N ARG A 409 -0.38 -23.11 -27.27
CA ARG A 409 0.97 -23.71 -27.16
C ARG A 409 1.37 -23.92 -25.69
N ASP A 410 1.13 -22.92 -24.86
CA ASP A 410 1.61 -22.86 -23.47
C ASP A 410 0.56 -23.35 -22.45
N PHE A 411 -0.62 -23.71 -22.96
CA PHE A 411 -1.71 -24.35 -22.21
C PHE A 411 -2.34 -25.45 -23.09
N PRO A 412 -1.70 -26.63 -23.20
CA PRO A 412 -2.06 -27.65 -24.17
C PRO A 412 -3.34 -28.44 -23.83
N SER A 413 -3.80 -29.26 -24.78
CA SER A 413 -4.94 -30.16 -24.54
C SER A 413 -4.61 -31.16 -23.43
N GLY A 414 -5.45 -31.20 -22.40
CA GLY A 414 -5.20 -31.96 -21.16
C GLY A 414 -4.85 -31.10 -19.94
N SER A 415 -4.63 -29.80 -20.10
CA SER A 415 -4.42 -28.87 -18.96
C SER A 415 -5.67 -28.67 -18.08
N CYS A 416 -6.87 -28.85 -18.63
CA CYS A 416 -8.11 -28.93 -17.84
C CYS A 416 -8.48 -30.38 -17.55
N ASN A 417 -9.05 -30.62 -16.38
CA ASN A 417 -9.45 -31.92 -15.85
C ASN A 417 -10.79 -31.78 -15.10
N ARG A 418 -11.15 -32.68 -14.16
CA ARG A 418 -12.42 -32.58 -13.40
C ARG A 418 -12.36 -31.60 -12.22
N LYS A 419 -11.16 -31.13 -11.85
CA LYS A 419 -10.92 -30.12 -10.82
C LYS A 419 -10.87 -28.72 -11.43
N LEU A 420 -9.95 -28.49 -12.37
CA LEU A 420 -9.90 -27.32 -13.24
C LEU A 420 -10.74 -27.60 -14.50
N ILE A 421 -12.02 -27.26 -14.46
CA ILE A 421 -13.01 -27.69 -15.48
C ILE A 421 -13.11 -26.75 -16.69
N ALA A 422 -12.64 -25.51 -16.56
CA ALA A 422 -12.53 -24.54 -17.65
C ALA A 422 -11.35 -23.60 -17.39
N ALA A 423 -10.74 -23.09 -18.46
CA ALA A 423 -9.63 -22.16 -18.39
C ALA A 423 -9.59 -21.32 -19.67
N ARG A 424 -9.60 -19.99 -19.55
CA ARG A 424 -9.62 -19.02 -20.66
C ARG A 424 -8.79 -17.79 -20.31
N HIS A 425 -8.32 -17.06 -21.32
CA HIS A 425 -7.69 -15.75 -21.12
C HIS A 425 -8.38 -14.62 -21.90
N PHE A 426 -8.22 -13.41 -21.38
CA PHE A 426 -8.82 -12.18 -21.87
C PHE A 426 -7.73 -11.11 -21.90
N ALA A 427 -7.30 -10.75 -23.11
CA ALA A 427 -6.26 -9.76 -23.37
C ALA A 427 -6.61 -8.88 -24.59
N ALA A 428 -7.84 -8.95 -25.11
CA ALA A 428 -8.24 -8.27 -26.34
C ALA A 428 -8.04 -6.74 -26.26
N SER A 429 -8.28 -6.13 -25.11
CA SER A 429 -8.12 -4.69 -24.92
C SER A 429 -6.66 -4.29 -24.65
N ALA A 430 -5.85 -5.16 -24.04
CA ALA A 430 -4.40 -5.00 -23.93
C ALA A 430 -3.70 -5.15 -25.30
N ILE A 431 -4.07 -6.17 -26.09
CA ILE A 431 -3.60 -6.42 -27.47
C ILE A 431 -3.94 -5.22 -28.37
N THR A 432 -5.17 -4.70 -28.29
CA THR A 432 -5.60 -3.53 -29.08
C THR A 432 -4.82 -2.26 -28.71
N ARG A 433 -4.20 -2.21 -27.53
CA ARG A 433 -3.32 -1.10 -27.08
C ARG A 433 -1.84 -1.31 -27.39
N GLY A 434 -1.44 -2.41 -28.03
CA GLY A 434 -0.05 -2.70 -28.42
C GLY A 434 0.90 -3.08 -27.26
N ILE A 435 0.47 -2.92 -26.01
CA ILE A 435 1.23 -3.19 -24.79
C ILE A 435 1.34 -4.67 -24.39
N PHE A 436 0.52 -5.55 -24.99
CA PHE A 436 0.50 -6.98 -24.64
C PHE A 436 1.63 -7.75 -25.35
N ASN A 437 2.61 -8.20 -24.57
CA ASN A 437 3.69 -9.04 -25.06
C ASN A 437 3.33 -10.53 -24.86
N SER A 438 2.78 -11.15 -25.91
CA SER A 438 2.34 -12.57 -25.88
C SER A 438 3.39 -13.59 -25.37
N THR A 439 4.68 -13.24 -25.42
CA THR A 439 5.82 -14.05 -24.95
C THR A 439 6.21 -13.83 -23.47
N GLN A 440 5.78 -12.73 -22.86
CA GLN A 440 6.04 -12.40 -21.44
C GLN A 440 4.77 -12.49 -20.60
N ASP A 441 3.66 -11.98 -21.14
CA ASP A 441 2.34 -11.97 -20.49
C ASP A 441 1.60 -13.31 -20.63
N TYR A 442 2.07 -14.19 -21.52
CA TYR A 442 1.46 -15.46 -21.94
C TYR A 442 0.05 -15.29 -22.54
N ALA A 443 -0.06 -15.45 -23.87
CA ALA A 443 -1.31 -15.55 -24.63
C ALA A 443 -2.03 -16.90 -24.40
N SER A 444 -2.33 -17.19 -23.14
CA SER A 444 -3.00 -18.41 -22.68
C SER A 444 -3.53 -18.22 -21.24
N PRO A 445 -4.35 -19.15 -20.71
CA PRO A 445 -4.78 -19.13 -19.30
C PRO A 445 -3.65 -19.36 -18.28
N PHE A 446 -2.43 -19.68 -18.73
CA PHE A 446 -1.29 -19.97 -17.86
C PHE A 446 -0.87 -18.77 -17.01
N ASP A 447 -0.51 -19.02 -15.76
CA ASP A 447 -0.05 -18.02 -14.80
C ASP A 447 1.48 -17.81 -14.85
N GLY A 448 1.92 -16.70 -15.44
CA GLY A 448 3.32 -16.24 -15.43
C GLY A 448 3.69 -15.30 -14.27
N ASP A 449 2.77 -15.10 -13.34
CA ASP A 449 2.81 -14.05 -12.33
C ASP A 449 2.85 -14.67 -10.92
N GLY A 450 1.98 -15.65 -10.65
CA GLY A 450 1.92 -16.45 -9.43
C GLY A 450 0.73 -16.10 -8.55
N HIS A 451 0.26 -14.85 -8.57
CA HIS A 451 -0.87 -14.40 -7.75
C HIS A 451 -2.15 -15.14 -8.13
N GLY A 452 -2.39 -15.41 -9.41
CA GLY A 452 -3.53 -16.17 -9.92
C GLY A 452 -3.52 -17.63 -9.52
N THR A 453 -2.34 -18.22 -9.26
CA THR A 453 -2.16 -19.58 -8.71
C THR A 453 -2.21 -19.60 -7.18
N HIS A 454 -1.71 -18.53 -6.55
CA HIS A 454 -1.86 -18.29 -5.12
C HIS A 454 -3.33 -18.20 -4.80
N THR A 455 -4.04 -17.31 -5.48
CA THR A 455 -5.49 -17.24 -5.44
C THR A 455 -6.11 -18.48 -6.06
N ALA A 456 -5.60 -19.20 -7.08
CA ALA A 456 -6.05 -20.58 -7.43
C ALA A 456 -6.16 -21.48 -6.20
N SER A 457 -5.42 -21.12 -5.16
CA SER A 457 -5.54 -21.65 -3.83
C SER A 457 -5.69 -20.59 -2.67
N VAL A 458 -6.66 -19.62 -2.70
CA VAL A 458 -7.31 -18.92 -1.49
C VAL A 458 -8.89 -19.15 -1.04
N ALA A 459 -9.88 -19.69 -1.82
CA ALA A 459 -11.29 -20.36 -1.66
C ALA A 459 -11.59 -21.95 -1.74
N ALA A 460 -11.09 -22.77 -2.70
CA ALA A 460 -11.42 -24.16 -3.05
C ALA A 460 -10.32 -25.16 -3.55
N GLY A 461 -8.99 -24.98 -3.39
CA GLY A 461 -7.96 -25.93 -3.92
C GLY A 461 -7.91 -27.31 -3.23
N ASN A 462 -7.19 -28.33 -3.75
CA ASN A 462 -7.22 -29.69 -3.17
C ASN A 462 -6.68 -29.78 -1.73
N HIS A 463 -7.23 -30.71 -0.93
CA HIS A 463 -6.80 -30.97 0.45
C HIS A 463 -5.56 -31.88 0.52
N GLY A 464 -4.66 -31.57 1.45
CA GLY A 464 -3.56 -32.45 1.86
C GLY A 464 -2.24 -32.26 1.09
N ILE A 465 -2.16 -31.32 0.14
CA ILE A 465 -0.96 -31.12 -0.71
C ILE A 465 0.20 -30.57 0.13
N PRO A 466 1.39 -31.20 0.17
CA PRO A 466 2.50 -30.74 1.01
C PRO A 466 3.09 -29.41 0.50
N VAL A 467 3.11 -28.40 1.36
CA VAL A 467 3.78 -27.11 1.12
C VAL A 467 5.27 -27.32 1.32
N ILE A 468 6.03 -27.38 0.22
CA ILE A 468 7.49 -27.50 0.23
C ILE A 468 8.08 -26.29 -0.49
N VAL A 469 8.93 -25.54 0.20
CA VAL A 469 9.58 -24.32 -0.31
C VAL A 469 11.01 -24.28 0.22
N ALA A 470 11.98 -23.94 -0.62
CA ALA A 470 13.42 -23.98 -0.29
C ALA A 470 13.89 -25.36 0.22
N GLY A 471 13.19 -26.44 -0.13
CA GLY A 471 13.46 -27.79 0.36
C GLY A 471 12.92 -28.07 1.77
N HIS A 472 12.20 -27.14 2.38
CA HIS A 472 11.63 -27.26 3.73
C HIS A 472 10.11 -27.40 3.70
N HIS A 473 9.53 -28.21 4.59
CA HIS A 473 8.10 -28.47 4.67
C HIS A 473 7.42 -27.54 5.68
N PHE A 474 6.36 -26.85 5.24
CA PHE A 474 5.65 -25.83 6.03
C PHE A 474 4.19 -26.21 6.38
N GLY A 475 3.83 -27.48 6.24
CA GLY A 475 2.47 -28.00 6.42
C GLY A 475 1.82 -28.41 5.11
N ASN A 476 0.50 -28.59 5.09
CA ASN A 476 -0.24 -29.03 3.91
C ASN A 476 -1.38 -28.05 3.55
N ALA A 477 -1.58 -27.82 2.26
CA ALA A 477 -2.60 -26.97 1.66
C ALA A 477 -3.98 -27.65 1.52
N SER A 478 -5.04 -26.84 1.46
CA SER A 478 -6.46 -27.19 1.36
C SER A 478 -7.38 -25.99 1.05
N GLY A 479 -8.25 -26.15 0.06
CA GLY A 479 -9.52 -25.41 -0.08
C GLY A 479 -10.21 -25.19 1.27
N MET A 480 -10.88 -24.05 1.50
CA MET A 480 -12.02 -24.02 2.42
C MET A 480 -13.13 -24.92 1.85
N ALA A 481 -13.23 -24.99 0.52
CA ALA A 481 -14.10 -25.89 -0.23
C ALA A 481 -13.27 -26.80 -1.17
N PRO A 482 -12.46 -27.73 -0.63
CA PRO A 482 -11.43 -28.43 -1.41
C PRO A 482 -11.96 -29.38 -2.49
N ARG A 483 -13.26 -29.66 -2.53
CA ARG A 483 -13.95 -30.41 -3.59
C ARG A 483 -14.74 -29.52 -4.57
N SER A 484 -14.81 -28.20 -4.38
CA SER A 484 -15.38 -27.33 -5.42
C SER A 484 -14.53 -27.34 -6.69
N HIS A 485 -15.20 -27.20 -7.82
CA HIS A 485 -14.56 -27.11 -9.12
C HIS A 485 -14.02 -25.69 -9.35
N ILE A 486 -12.99 -25.59 -10.16
CA ILE A 486 -12.28 -24.37 -10.51
C ILE A 486 -12.51 -24.11 -12.00
N ALA A 487 -12.94 -22.90 -12.35
CA ALA A 487 -12.96 -22.39 -13.72
C ALA A 487 -12.13 -21.11 -13.76
N VAL A 488 -11.23 -20.93 -14.74
CA VAL A 488 -10.27 -19.81 -14.76
C VAL A 488 -10.45 -18.90 -15.96
N TYR A 489 -10.37 -17.60 -15.70
CA TYR A 489 -10.61 -16.52 -16.65
C TYR A 489 -9.53 -15.46 -16.42
N LYS A 490 -8.33 -15.70 -16.96
CA LYS A 490 -7.17 -14.81 -16.80
C LYS A 490 -7.46 -13.46 -17.43
N ALA A 491 -7.40 -12.38 -16.65
CA ALA A 491 -7.63 -11.03 -17.13
C ALA A 491 -6.67 -9.99 -16.53
N LEU A 492 -5.69 -10.46 -15.77
CA LEU A 492 -4.60 -9.68 -15.20
C LEU A 492 -3.26 -10.23 -15.70
N TYR A 493 -2.26 -9.36 -15.76
CA TYR A 493 -0.93 -9.59 -16.29
C TYR A 493 0.04 -8.69 -15.53
N LYS A 494 1.18 -9.22 -15.09
CA LYS A 494 2.12 -8.50 -14.21
C LYS A 494 2.55 -7.12 -14.73
N SER A 495 2.73 -7.01 -16.04
CA SER A 495 3.27 -5.83 -16.75
C SER A 495 2.38 -4.58 -16.68
N PHE A 496 1.06 -4.73 -16.62
CA PHE A 496 0.10 -3.62 -16.65
C PHE A 496 -1.12 -3.80 -15.71
N GLY A 497 -1.11 -4.82 -14.85
CA GLY A 497 -2.28 -5.22 -14.08
C GLY A 497 -3.36 -5.77 -15.01
N GLY A 498 -4.53 -5.15 -15.06
CA GLY A 498 -5.57 -5.53 -16.01
C GLY A 498 -6.45 -4.36 -16.38
N PHE A 499 -6.82 -4.28 -17.66
CA PHE A 499 -7.83 -3.34 -18.08
C PHE A 499 -9.17 -3.77 -17.55
N ALA A 500 -9.98 -2.77 -17.22
CA ALA A 500 -11.43 -2.88 -17.22
C ALA A 500 -11.88 -3.81 -18.36
N ALA A 501 -11.73 -3.38 -19.63
CA ALA A 501 -12.25 -4.06 -20.83
C ALA A 501 -11.82 -5.54 -21.07
N ASP A 502 -10.86 -6.09 -20.32
CA ASP A 502 -10.50 -7.51 -20.37
C ASP A 502 -11.06 -8.29 -19.18
N VAL A 503 -10.90 -7.74 -17.97
CA VAL A 503 -11.61 -8.15 -16.75
C VAL A 503 -13.13 -8.23 -17.00
N VAL A 504 -13.61 -7.27 -17.81
CA VAL A 504 -14.94 -7.05 -18.36
C VAL A 504 -15.58 -8.23 -19.10
N ALA A 505 -14.79 -9.08 -19.74
CA ALA A 505 -15.33 -10.18 -20.54
C ALA A 505 -15.57 -11.46 -19.72
N ALA A 506 -15.22 -11.46 -18.43
CA ALA A 506 -14.83 -12.68 -17.73
C ALA A 506 -15.83 -13.26 -16.68
N ILE A 507 -16.76 -12.51 -16.05
CA ILE A 507 -18.05 -13.10 -15.57
C ILE A 507 -19.07 -13.12 -16.67
N ASP A 508 -19.03 -12.22 -17.67
CA ASP A 508 -19.99 -12.41 -18.75
C ASP A 508 -19.79 -13.80 -19.37
N GLN A 509 -18.52 -14.22 -19.50
CA GLN A 509 -18.18 -15.62 -19.66
C GLN A 509 -18.49 -16.51 -18.44
N ALA A 510 -18.01 -16.26 -17.22
CA ALA A 510 -18.21 -17.22 -16.11
C ALA A 510 -19.69 -17.46 -15.69
N ALA A 511 -20.57 -16.46 -15.80
CA ALA A 511 -22.00 -16.57 -15.59
C ALA A 511 -22.73 -17.18 -16.78
N GLN A 512 -22.27 -16.96 -18.02
CA GLN A 512 -22.72 -17.75 -19.17
C GLN A 512 -22.34 -19.23 -19.00
N ASP A 513 -21.10 -19.49 -18.57
CA ASP A 513 -20.55 -20.82 -18.30
C ASP A 513 -21.25 -21.48 -17.10
N GLY A 514 -21.86 -20.71 -16.20
CA GLY A 514 -22.83 -21.17 -15.21
C GLY A 514 -22.31 -21.37 -13.78
N VAL A 515 -21.27 -20.65 -13.35
CA VAL A 515 -20.68 -20.82 -12.00
C VAL A 515 -21.55 -20.29 -10.85
N ASP A 516 -21.50 -20.93 -9.67
CA ASP A 516 -22.26 -20.53 -8.48
C ASP A 516 -21.68 -19.33 -7.72
N ILE A 517 -20.35 -19.29 -7.64
CA ILE A 517 -19.58 -18.42 -6.73
C ILE A 517 -18.30 -18.05 -7.42
N ILE A 518 -17.75 -16.90 -7.08
CA ILE A 518 -16.44 -16.50 -7.57
C ILE A 518 -15.86 -15.46 -6.53
N SER A 519 -14.53 -15.29 -6.32
CA SER A 519 -13.88 -14.30 -5.36
C SER A 519 -12.90 -13.20 -5.87
N LEU A 520 -13.04 -11.93 -5.52
CA LEU A 520 -12.16 -10.90 -6.09
C LEU A 520 -10.93 -10.64 -5.23
N SER A 521 -9.77 -10.77 -5.87
CA SER A 521 -8.49 -10.37 -5.30
C SER A 521 -7.95 -9.09 -5.95
N ILE A 522 -8.81 -8.32 -6.64
CA ILE A 522 -8.52 -6.98 -7.19
C ILE A 522 -9.45 -5.93 -6.62
N THR A 523 -9.00 -4.68 -6.68
CA THR A 523 -9.80 -3.47 -6.48
C THR A 523 -9.42 -2.42 -7.54
N PRO A 524 -10.32 -1.53 -7.96
CA PRO A 524 -9.96 -0.43 -8.84
C PRO A 524 -8.92 0.51 -8.21
N ASN A 525 -7.86 0.82 -8.95
CA ASN A 525 -6.76 1.69 -8.49
C ASN A 525 -7.14 3.20 -8.42
N ARG A 526 -8.34 3.57 -8.89
CA ARG A 526 -8.88 4.93 -8.83
C ARG A 526 -10.35 4.87 -8.47
N ARG A 527 -10.84 5.78 -7.62
CA ARG A 527 -12.29 5.92 -7.40
C ARG A 527 -12.97 6.33 -8.71
N PRO A 528 -14.08 5.69 -9.12
CA PRO A 528 -14.75 6.02 -10.36
C PRO A 528 -15.44 7.40 -10.30
N PRO A 529 -15.33 8.25 -11.33
CA PRO A 529 -16.10 9.49 -11.41
C PRO A 529 -17.57 9.20 -11.71
N GLY A 530 -18.49 9.72 -10.89
CA GLY A 530 -19.93 9.52 -11.07
C GLY A 530 -20.77 9.97 -9.89
N LEU A 531 -22.10 9.82 -10.01
CA LEU A 531 -23.08 10.23 -8.99
C LEU A 531 -23.05 9.39 -7.70
N ALA A 532 -22.40 8.22 -7.72
CA ALA A 532 -22.06 7.41 -6.54
C ALA A 532 -20.92 6.45 -6.91
N THR A 533 -20.09 6.05 -5.94
CA THR A 533 -18.85 5.27 -6.14
C THR A 533 -19.06 3.92 -6.85
N PHE A 534 -20.22 3.30 -6.65
CA PHE A 534 -20.60 1.97 -7.15
C PHE A 534 -21.26 1.94 -8.54
N PHE A 535 -21.37 3.06 -9.26
CA PHE A 535 -21.90 3.08 -10.63
C PHE A 535 -20.85 2.83 -11.72
N ASN A 536 -19.60 2.52 -11.34
CA ASN A 536 -18.67 1.93 -12.29
C ASN A 536 -19.19 0.57 -12.78
N PRO A 537 -18.89 0.15 -14.02
CA PRO A 537 -19.63 -0.97 -14.53
C PRO A 537 -19.03 -2.33 -14.13
N ILE A 538 -17.83 -2.42 -13.51
CA ILE A 538 -17.37 -3.65 -12.81
C ILE A 538 -18.42 -4.00 -11.76
N ASP A 539 -18.82 -3.00 -10.96
CA ASP A 539 -19.82 -3.14 -9.93
C ASP A 539 -21.23 -3.41 -10.53
N MET A 540 -21.59 -2.81 -11.67
CA MET A 540 -22.86 -3.12 -12.35
C MET A 540 -22.92 -4.54 -12.94
N ALA A 541 -21.80 -5.06 -13.41
CA ALA A 541 -21.68 -6.45 -13.85
C ALA A 541 -21.71 -7.43 -12.67
N LEU A 542 -21.08 -7.05 -11.56
CA LEU A 542 -21.18 -7.75 -10.28
C LEU A 542 -22.63 -7.81 -9.78
N LEU A 543 -23.37 -6.70 -9.86
CA LEU A 543 -24.81 -6.68 -9.58
C LEU A 543 -25.59 -7.61 -10.51
N SER A 544 -25.20 -7.68 -11.79
CA SER A 544 -25.83 -8.56 -12.78
C SER A 544 -25.57 -10.04 -12.47
N ALA A 545 -24.37 -10.39 -12.01
CA ALA A 545 -24.05 -11.72 -11.50
C ALA A 545 -24.84 -12.07 -10.22
N VAL A 546 -24.96 -11.14 -9.27
CA VAL A 546 -25.82 -11.31 -8.08
C VAL A 546 -27.27 -11.55 -8.47
N LYS A 547 -27.76 -10.85 -9.49
CA LYS A 547 -29.11 -10.99 -10.04
C LYS A 547 -29.33 -12.32 -10.76
N ALA A 548 -28.26 -12.92 -11.32
CA ALA A 548 -28.25 -14.29 -11.82
C ALA A 548 -28.17 -15.36 -10.70
N GLY A 549 -27.97 -14.95 -9.43
CA GLY A 549 -27.90 -15.84 -8.27
C GLY A 549 -26.48 -16.17 -7.79
N ILE A 550 -25.46 -15.56 -8.40
CA ILE A 550 -24.04 -15.86 -8.19
C ILE A 550 -23.49 -15.04 -7.02
N PHE A 551 -22.87 -15.67 -6.02
CA PHE A 551 -22.38 -14.95 -4.83
C PHE A 551 -21.07 -14.20 -5.11
N VAL A 552 -21.06 -12.90 -4.75
CA VAL A 552 -19.91 -12.01 -4.91
C VAL A 552 -19.16 -11.84 -3.61
N VAL A 553 -17.85 -12.07 -3.64
CA VAL A 553 -16.91 -11.56 -2.64
C VAL A 553 -15.78 -10.79 -3.31
N GLN A 554 -15.20 -9.77 -2.64
CA GLN A 554 -14.08 -8.94 -3.12
C GLN A 554 -13.17 -8.47 -1.97
N ALA A 555 -11.88 -8.27 -2.26
CA ALA A 555 -10.88 -7.67 -1.40
C ALA A 555 -11.21 -6.20 -1.04
N ALA A 556 -11.02 -5.78 0.21
CA ALA A 556 -11.30 -4.40 0.61
C ALA A 556 -10.30 -3.34 0.09
N GLY A 557 -9.07 -3.77 -0.26
CA GLY A 557 -7.95 -2.89 -0.60
C GLY A 557 -6.85 -2.93 0.48
N ASN A 558 -5.60 -2.68 0.05
CA ASN A 558 -4.39 -2.74 0.89
C ASN A 558 -3.90 -1.33 1.32
N THR A 559 -4.80 -0.36 1.31
CA THR A 559 -4.61 1.09 1.47
C THR A 559 -4.92 1.62 2.88
N GLY A 560 -5.08 0.73 3.87
CA GLY A 560 -5.26 1.08 5.28
C GLY A 560 -3.96 1.63 5.93
N PRO A 561 -4.04 2.17 7.17
CA PRO A 561 -5.15 2.03 8.12
C PRO A 561 -6.13 3.22 8.14
N SER A 562 -5.97 4.23 7.28
CA SER A 562 -6.81 5.44 7.26
C SER A 562 -8.30 5.14 7.06
N PRO A 563 -9.23 5.90 7.66
CA PRO A 563 -10.66 5.83 7.33
C PRO A 563 -10.93 6.11 5.85
N LYS A 564 -12.05 5.60 5.31
CA LYS A 564 -12.49 5.77 3.91
C LYS A 564 -11.45 5.31 2.85
N SER A 565 -10.53 4.43 3.23
CA SER A 565 -9.42 3.94 2.38
C SER A 565 -9.80 2.80 1.44
N MET A 566 -11.01 2.22 1.57
CA MET A 566 -11.43 1.08 0.74
C MET A 566 -11.53 1.43 -0.74
N SER A 567 -11.48 0.36 -1.55
CA SER A 567 -11.71 0.42 -2.99
C SER A 567 -12.76 -0.61 -3.44
N SER A 568 -13.64 -1.06 -2.54
CA SER A 568 -14.72 -2.02 -2.80
C SER A 568 -15.96 -1.58 -2.02
N PHE A 569 -16.85 -0.85 -2.72
CA PHE A 569 -17.91 -0.05 -2.10
C PHE A 569 -19.29 -0.71 -2.22
N SER A 570 -19.61 -1.36 -3.34
CA SER A 570 -21.01 -1.63 -3.70
C SER A 570 -21.75 -2.56 -2.72
N PRO A 571 -23.03 -2.29 -2.40
CA PRO A 571 -23.78 -3.05 -1.38
C PRO A 571 -24.03 -4.54 -1.72
N TRP A 572 -24.01 -4.88 -3.01
CA TRP A 572 -24.18 -6.25 -3.52
C TRP A 572 -22.88 -7.05 -3.56
N ILE A 573 -21.73 -6.41 -3.33
CA ILE A 573 -20.42 -7.04 -3.18
C ILE A 573 -20.21 -7.40 -1.71
N PHE A 574 -19.77 -8.63 -1.42
CA PHE A 574 -19.33 -8.99 -0.08
C PHE A 574 -17.84 -8.61 0.09
N THR A 575 -17.58 -7.43 0.65
CA THR A 575 -16.23 -6.86 0.77
C THR A 575 -15.51 -7.41 2.00
N VAL A 576 -14.25 -7.83 1.86
CA VAL A 576 -13.50 -8.53 2.91
C VAL A 576 -12.17 -7.86 3.23
N GLY A 577 -12.00 -7.44 4.49
CA GLY A 577 -10.74 -6.93 5.03
C GLY A 577 -9.80 -8.05 5.51
N ALA A 578 -8.53 -7.74 5.70
CA ALA A 578 -7.50 -8.69 6.11
C ALA A 578 -7.20 -8.61 7.60
N ALA A 579 -7.16 -9.77 8.25
CA ALA A 579 -6.67 -9.98 9.60
C ALA A 579 -5.52 -10.99 9.63
N CYS A 580 -4.71 -10.99 10.68
CA CYS A 580 -3.76 -12.08 10.90
C CYS A 580 -4.47 -13.36 11.37
N HIS A 581 -3.90 -14.52 11.00
CA HIS A 581 -4.11 -15.76 11.75
C HIS A 581 -3.12 -15.85 12.93
N ASP A 582 -3.29 -16.87 13.77
CA ASP A 582 -2.42 -17.16 14.91
C ASP A 582 -0.98 -17.60 14.55
N ARG A 583 -0.79 -18.22 13.39
CA ARG A 583 0.52 -18.75 12.98
C ARG A 583 1.54 -17.63 12.72
N VAL A 584 2.70 -17.74 13.37
CA VAL A 584 3.89 -16.92 13.14
C VAL A 584 5.14 -17.81 13.04
N TYR A 585 6.14 -17.35 12.29
CA TYR A 585 7.46 -17.98 12.20
C TYR A 585 8.47 -17.05 12.85
N ILE A 586 9.33 -17.59 13.72
CA ILE A 586 10.29 -16.81 14.51
C ILE A 586 11.63 -17.55 14.50
N ASN A 587 12.70 -16.83 14.19
CA ASN A 587 14.08 -17.23 14.42
C ASN A 587 14.76 -16.24 15.38
N SER A 588 15.90 -16.67 15.93
CA SER A 588 16.73 -15.85 16.81
C SER A 588 18.20 -16.14 16.56
N ILE A 589 19.05 -15.16 16.85
CA ILE A 589 20.51 -15.28 16.84
C ILE A 589 21.04 -15.08 18.25
N THR A 590 21.75 -16.08 18.77
CA THR A 590 22.41 -16.02 20.07
C THR A 590 23.88 -15.68 19.84
N LEU A 591 24.32 -14.56 20.41
CA LEU A 591 25.68 -14.06 20.30
C LEU A 591 26.57 -14.67 21.38
N GLY A 592 27.89 -14.74 21.14
CA GLY A 592 28.87 -15.30 22.08
C GLY A 592 29.01 -14.60 23.44
N ASN A 593 28.27 -13.50 23.67
CA ASN A 593 28.12 -12.83 24.96
C ASN A 593 26.77 -13.16 25.66
N ASN A 594 26.08 -14.22 25.20
CA ASN A 594 24.75 -14.67 25.63
C ASN A 594 23.59 -13.67 25.39
N VAL A 595 23.80 -12.60 24.63
CA VAL A 595 22.69 -11.77 24.14
C VAL A 595 21.98 -12.52 23.01
N THR A 596 20.66 -12.69 23.13
CA THR A 596 19.82 -13.28 22.08
C THR A 596 19.01 -12.17 21.40
N ILE A 597 19.14 -12.04 20.09
CA ILE A 597 18.36 -11.12 19.25
C ILE A 597 17.27 -11.91 18.53
N THR A 598 16.05 -11.36 18.46
CA THR A 598 14.94 -11.95 17.70
C THR A 598 14.94 -11.42 16.26
N GLY A 599 14.53 -12.24 15.30
CA GLY A 599 14.39 -11.82 13.90
C GLY A 599 13.23 -12.49 13.18
N VAL A 600 13.25 -12.37 11.86
CA VAL A 600 12.37 -13.09 10.93
C VAL A 600 13.19 -13.88 9.89
N GLY A 601 12.56 -14.87 9.26
CA GLY A 601 13.17 -15.70 8.22
C GLY A 601 12.63 -17.12 8.25
N LEU A 602 12.47 -17.72 7.07
CA LEU A 602 11.96 -19.08 6.87
C LEU A 602 13.15 -19.99 6.51
N ALA A 603 14.08 -20.08 7.45
CA ALA A 603 15.41 -20.67 7.31
C ALA A 603 15.67 -21.75 8.39
N PRO A 604 16.55 -22.73 8.15
CA PRO A 604 17.03 -23.63 9.20
C PRO A 604 17.90 -22.88 10.24
N GLY A 605 18.06 -23.48 11.41
CA GLY A 605 19.07 -23.07 12.38
C GLY A 605 20.47 -23.61 12.03
N THR A 606 21.49 -23.10 12.71
CA THR A 606 22.86 -23.66 12.68
C THR A 606 22.93 -24.99 13.43
N ASP A 607 23.75 -25.93 12.93
CA ASP A 607 23.83 -27.31 13.44
C ASP A 607 24.07 -27.40 14.95
N ASN A 608 23.14 -28.04 15.68
CA ASN A 608 23.24 -28.32 17.12
C ASN A 608 23.65 -27.11 17.99
N ASP A 609 23.10 -25.93 17.69
CA ASP A 609 23.40 -24.65 18.35
C ASP A 609 24.90 -24.23 18.31
N THR A 610 25.68 -24.81 17.38
CA THR A 610 27.11 -24.54 17.21
C THR A 610 27.36 -23.06 16.93
N MET A 611 28.28 -22.47 17.69
CA MET A 611 28.73 -21.08 17.54
C MET A 611 29.72 -20.96 16.37
N TYR A 612 29.31 -20.28 15.31
CA TYR A 612 30.15 -19.97 14.15
C TYR A 612 30.71 -18.55 14.25
N THR A 613 31.92 -18.32 13.74
CA THR A 613 32.50 -16.97 13.65
C THR A 613 31.67 -16.08 12.74
N LEU A 614 31.44 -14.85 13.17
CA LEU A 614 30.80 -13.80 12.38
C LEU A 614 31.84 -13.01 11.57
N ILE A 615 31.53 -12.70 10.32
CA ILE A 615 32.31 -11.76 9.49
C ILE A 615 31.38 -10.80 8.75
N SER A 616 31.64 -9.50 8.81
CA SER A 616 30.92 -8.50 7.99
C SER A 616 31.48 -8.48 6.58
N ALA A 617 30.59 -8.34 5.60
CA ALA A 617 30.93 -8.07 4.19
C ALA A 617 32.04 -7.01 4.03
N LEU A 618 31.95 -5.90 4.77
CA LEU A 618 32.93 -4.80 4.72
C LEU A 618 34.34 -5.16 5.24
N HIS A 619 34.48 -6.27 5.97
CA HIS A 619 35.77 -6.82 6.41
C HIS A 619 36.14 -8.13 5.69
N ALA A 620 35.34 -8.55 4.69
CA ALA A 620 35.55 -9.71 3.86
C ALA A 620 36.03 -9.35 2.43
N LEU A 621 36.21 -8.07 2.12
CA LEU A 621 36.62 -7.57 0.82
C LEU A 621 37.97 -8.14 0.35
N ASN A 622 38.15 -8.26 -0.96
CA ASN A 622 39.46 -8.51 -1.56
C ASN A 622 40.38 -7.28 -1.45
N ASN A 623 41.71 -7.47 -1.49
CA ASN A 623 42.67 -6.36 -1.33
C ASN A 623 42.57 -5.29 -2.44
N ASP A 624 42.10 -5.70 -3.63
CA ASP A 624 41.98 -4.84 -4.81
C ASP A 624 40.61 -4.14 -4.90
N THR A 625 39.65 -4.51 -4.05
CA THR A 625 38.33 -3.87 -3.95
C THR A 625 38.28 -2.92 -2.76
N THR A 626 38.08 -1.64 -3.02
CA THR A 626 37.94 -0.60 -1.99
C THR A 626 36.47 -0.35 -1.67
N VAL A 627 36.18 0.18 -0.47
CA VAL A 627 34.82 0.60 -0.07
C VAL A 627 34.31 1.78 -0.95
N THR A 628 35.20 2.39 -1.73
CA THR A 628 34.89 3.45 -2.70
C THR A 628 34.47 2.94 -4.09
N ASP A 629 34.63 1.65 -4.42
CA ASP A 629 34.29 1.11 -5.74
C ASP A 629 32.80 0.74 -5.87
N ASP A 630 32.17 0.28 -4.78
CA ASP A 630 30.71 0.15 -4.65
C ASP A 630 30.28 0.41 -3.19
N MET A 631 29.40 1.40 -3.01
CA MET A 631 28.89 1.82 -1.70
C MET A 631 27.95 0.76 -1.07
N TYR A 632 27.50 -0.23 -1.84
CA TYR A 632 26.50 -1.23 -1.45
C TYR A 632 27.02 -2.66 -1.33
N VAL A 633 28.35 -2.89 -1.38
CA VAL A 633 28.94 -4.23 -1.17
C VAL A 633 28.53 -4.85 0.18
N GLY A 634 28.19 -4.02 1.18
CA GLY A 634 27.57 -4.47 2.43
C GLY A 634 26.34 -5.38 2.25
N GLU A 635 25.61 -5.24 1.14
CA GLU A 635 24.40 -6.01 0.81
C GLU A 635 24.68 -7.38 0.17
N CYS A 636 25.96 -7.77 0.02
CA CYS A 636 26.39 -9.09 -0.44
C CYS A 636 25.90 -9.51 -1.84
N GLN A 637 25.70 -8.56 -2.77
CA GLN A 637 25.08 -8.85 -4.07
C GLN A 637 26.01 -9.50 -5.12
N ASP A 638 27.34 -9.44 -4.96
CA ASP A 638 28.29 -10.15 -5.83
C ASP A 638 29.40 -10.82 -5.01
N SER A 639 29.63 -12.12 -5.27
CA SER A 639 30.74 -12.91 -4.72
C SER A 639 32.13 -12.46 -5.17
N SER A 640 32.29 -11.79 -6.32
CA SER A 640 33.61 -11.39 -6.84
C SER A 640 34.35 -10.39 -5.92
N ASN A 641 33.59 -9.56 -5.19
CA ASN A 641 34.12 -8.55 -4.29
C ASN A 641 34.71 -9.11 -2.99
N PHE A 642 34.50 -10.40 -2.68
CA PHE A 642 34.85 -10.98 -1.39
C PHE A 642 35.95 -12.02 -1.49
N ASN A 643 36.76 -12.08 -0.43
CA ASN A 643 37.78 -13.09 -0.26
C ASN A 643 37.17 -14.38 0.32
N GLN A 644 37.17 -15.46 -0.46
CA GLN A 644 36.57 -16.72 -0.04
C GLN A 644 37.20 -17.31 1.24
N ASP A 645 38.53 -17.24 1.41
CA ASP A 645 39.21 -17.74 2.62
C ASP A 645 38.80 -16.97 3.89
N LEU A 646 38.38 -15.70 3.75
CA LEU A 646 37.82 -14.92 4.85
C LEU A 646 36.37 -15.29 5.18
N VAL A 647 35.58 -15.81 4.24
CA VAL A 647 34.13 -16.08 4.42
C VAL A 647 33.80 -17.55 4.66
N GLN A 648 34.58 -18.47 4.10
CA GLN A 648 34.31 -19.91 4.14
C GLN A 648 34.13 -20.45 5.57
N GLY A 649 33.03 -21.17 5.80
CA GLY A 649 32.68 -21.78 7.09
C GLY A 649 32.21 -20.80 8.17
N LYS A 650 31.91 -19.54 7.83
CA LYS A 650 31.49 -18.48 8.77
C LYS A 650 30.06 -18.01 8.52
N LEU A 651 29.52 -17.23 9.44
CA LEU A 651 28.27 -16.48 9.26
C LEU A 651 28.60 -15.11 8.65
N LEU A 652 28.11 -14.87 7.44
CA LEU A 652 28.29 -13.61 6.71
C LEU A 652 27.24 -12.59 7.17
N ILE A 653 27.68 -11.45 7.71
CA ILE A 653 26.81 -10.33 8.06
C ILE A 653 26.69 -9.41 6.85
N CYS A 654 25.46 -9.26 6.36
CA CYS A 654 25.06 -8.38 5.26
C CYS A 654 24.12 -7.28 5.76
N SER A 655 24.21 -6.08 5.23
CA SER A 655 23.18 -5.05 5.40
C SER A 655 21.97 -5.33 4.50
N TYR A 656 20.83 -4.73 4.84
CA TYR A 656 19.79 -4.44 3.87
C TYR A 656 19.38 -2.96 3.94
N SER A 657 19.35 -2.30 2.79
CA SER A 657 18.97 -0.88 2.64
C SER A 657 17.67 -0.71 1.82
N ILE A 658 17.37 0.54 1.45
CA ILE A 658 16.30 0.89 0.50
C ILE A 658 16.41 0.15 -0.84
N ARG A 659 17.60 -0.32 -1.24
CA ARG A 659 17.79 -1.07 -2.49
C ARG A 659 17.00 -2.38 -2.57
N PHE A 660 16.71 -3.00 -1.42
CA PHE A 660 15.82 -4.16 -1.35
C PHE A 660 14.34 -3.81 -1.59
N VAL A 661 13.95 -2.55 -1.36
CA VAL A 661 12.61 -2.03 -1.71
C VAL A 661 12.53 -1.72 -3.21
N LEU A 662 13.63 -1.20 -3.77
CA LEU A 662 13.75 -0.85 -5.20
C LEU A 662 14.01 -2.06 -6.12
N GLY A 663 14.11 -3.28 -5.58
CA GLY A 663 14.45 -4.49 -6.33
C GLY A 663 15.89 -4.54 -6.87
N LEU A 664 16.73 -3.55 -6.55
CA LEU A 664 18.13 -3.42 -6.99
C LEU A 664 19.10 -4.32 -6.21
N SER A 665 18.61 -4.92 -5.12
CA SER A 665 19.32 -5.89 -4.28
C SER A 665 18.30 -6.92 -3.77
N THR A 666 18.65 -8.20 -3.71
CA THR A 666 17.73 -9.26 -3.25
C THR A 666 18.37 -10.20 -2.24
N ILE A 667 17.55 -10.81 -1.38
CA ILE A 667 18.00 -11.90 -0.49
C ILE A 667 18.42 -13.12 -1.31
N LYS A 668 17.72 -13.44 -2.40
CA LYS A 668 18.05 -14.56 -3.31
C LYS A 668 19.49 -14.45 -3.82
N GLN A 669 19.86 -13.29 -4.36
CA GLN A 669 21.23 -12.99 -4.81
C GLN A 669 22.25 -13.04 -3.66
N ALA A 670 21.93 -12.47 -2.49
CA ALA A 670 22.83 -12.52 -1.33
C ALA A 670 23.08 -13.95 -0.79
N LEU A 671 22.07 -14.83 -0.86
CA LEU A 671 22.21 -16.26 -0.53
C LEU A 671 23.05 -16.99 -1.59
N GLU A 672 22.94 -16.64 -2.87
CA GLU A 672 23.79 -17.19 -3.94
C GLU A 672 25.25 -16.75 -3.79
N THR A 673 25.50 -15.47 -3.47
CA THR A 673 26.83 -14.96 -3.07
C THR A 673 27.40 -15.73 -1.87
N ALA A 674 26.63 -15.84 -0.78
CA ALA A 674 27.07 -16.54 0.43
C ALA A 674 27.39 -18.01 0.17
N LYS A 675 26.61 -18.67 -0.68
CA LYS A 675 26.83 -20.05 -1.13
C LYS A 675 28.09 -20.19 -2.00
N ASN A 676 28.33 -19.27 -2.94
CA ASN A 676 29.55 -19.25 -3.77
C ASN A 676 30.80 -19.11 -2.88
N LEU A 677 30.73 -18.27 -1.86
CA LEU A 677 31.80 -18.05 -0.86
C LEU A 677 31.89 -19.16 0.20
N SER A 678 31.10 -20.23 0.09
CA SER A 678 31.07 -21.35 1.05
C SER A 678 30.81 -20.93 2.51
N ALA A 679 30.00 -19.88 2.71
CA ALA A 679 29.53 -19.47 4.04
C ALA A 679 28.58 -20.51 4.65
N THR A 680 28.58 -20.60 5.98
CA THR A 680 27.64 -21.47 6.73
C THR A 680 26.23 -20.90 6.72
N GLY A 681 26.09 -19.57 6.69
CA GLY A 681 24.81 -18.89 6.82
C GLY A 681 24.94 -17.37 6.72
N VAL A 682 23.79 -16.67 6.73
CA VAL A 682 23.71 -15.23 6.49
C VAL A 682 22.91 -14.50 7.58
N VAL A 683 23.43 -13.37 8.04
CA VAL A 683 22.83 -12.51 9.06
C VAL A 683 22.54 -11.15 8.43
N PHE A 684 21.29 -10.89 8.09
CA PHE A 684 20.85 -9.59 7.56
C PHE A 684 20.53 -8.64 8.71
N TYR A 685 21.15 -7.46 8.72
CA TYR A 685 20.83 -6.38 9.66
C TYR A 685 20.24 -5.17 8.93
N MET A 686 19.35 -4.46 9.63
CA MET A 686 18.71 -3.25 9.12
C MET A 686 19.69 -2.08 9.13
N ASP A 687 19.93 -1.47 7.97
CA ASP A 687 20.73 -0.24 7.92
C ASP A 687 20.01 0.89 8.70
N PRO A 688 20.69 1.61 9.61
CA PRO A 688 20.06 2.62 10.47
C PRO A 688 19.55 3.86 9.74
N PHE A 689 19.89 4.06 8.45
CA PHE A 689 19.33 5.12 7.62
C PHE A 689 17.99 4.74 6.98
N VAL A 690 17.59 3.47 7.02
CA VAL A 690 16.24 3.04 6.63
C VAL A 690 15.27 3.27 7.80
N ILE A 691 14.20 4.02 7.55
CA ILE A 691 13.12 4.25 8.53
C ILE A 691 11.81 3.70 7.96
N GLY A 692 11.12 2.86 8.74
CA GLY A 692 9.77 2.38 8.45
C GLY A 692 9.64 1.11 7.59
N PHE A 693 10.67 0.70 6.84
CA PHE A 693 10.63 -0.54 6.07
C PHE A 693 11.11 -1.77 6.88
N GLN A 694 10.34 -2.86 6.84
CA GLN A 694 10.71 -4.15 7.41
C GLN A 694 10.53 -5.24 6.35
N LEU A 695 11.55 -6.09 6.18
CA LEU A 695 11.47 -7.25 5.30
C LEU A 695 10.53 -8.33 5.88
N ASN A 696 9.75 -8.95 5.01
CA ASN A 696 8.88 -10.08 5.38
C ASN A 696 9.71 -11.36 5.64
N PRO A 697 9.14 -12.40 6.30
CA PRO A 697 9.80 -13.69 6.46
C PRO A 697 10.02 -14.37 5.10
N ILE A 698 11.27 -14.46 4.67
CA ILE A 698 11.68 -14.98 3.34
C ILE A 698 12.27 -16.38 3.45
N PRO A 699 11.99 -17.31 2.51
CA PRO A 699 12.58 -18.66 2.47
C PRO A 699 14.09 -18.63 2.22
N MET A 700 14.84 -19.45 2.96
CA MET A 700 16.29 -19.59 2.78
C MET A 700 16.68 -21.08 2.81
N ARG A 701 17.49 -21.51 1.83
CA ARG A 701 18.00 -22.89 1.70
C ARG A 701 19.22 -23.19 2.59
N MET A 702 19.71 -22.19 3.31
CA MET A 702 20.83 -22.24 4.26
C MET A 702 20.49 -21.44 5.51
N SER A 703 21.23 -21.63 6.59
CA SER A 703 20.94 -21.02 7.88
C SER A 703 20.96 -19.49 7.81
N GLY A 704 19.92 -18.82 8.32
CA GLY A 704 19.85 -17.37 8.18
C GLY A 704 18.79 -16.66 9.02
N ILE A 705 18.98 -15.35 9.16
CA ILE A 705 18.12 -14.46 9.96
C ILE A 705 18.11 -13.04 9.41
N ILE A 706 16.96 -12.37 9.54
CA ILE A 706 16.75 -10.97 9.23
C ILE A 706 16.37 -10.24 10.53
N ILE A 707 17.19 -9.29 10.96
CA ILE A 707 16.95 -8.48 12.16
C ILE A 707 16.15 -7.25 11.76
N SER A 708 14.82 -7.34 11.86
CA SER A 708 13.87 -6.30 11.43
C SER A 708 13.77 -5.07 12.36
N SER A 709 14.74 -4.88 13.25
CA SER A 709 14.75 -3.86 14.30
C SER A 709 16.05 -3.04 14.21
N PRO A 710 15.96 -1.70 14.06
CA PRO A 710 17.15 -0.84 14.03
C PRO A 710 17.96 -0.88 15.34
N ASP A 711 17.32 -1.05 16.49
CA ASP A 711 18.02 -1.08 17.78
C ASP A 711 18.70 -2.42 18.04
N ASP A 712 18.08 -3.55 17.65
CA ASP A 712 18.73 -4.86 17.70
C ASP A 712 19.87 -4.96 16.67
N SER A 713 19.72 -4.32 15.50
CA SER A 713 20.80 -4.19 14.50
C SER A 713 22.00 -3.43 15.07
N LYS A 714 21.77 -2.33 15.82
CA LYS A 714 22.83 -1.62 16.57
C LYS A 714 23.49 -2.52 17.63
N ILE A 715 22.73 -3.39 18.31
CA ILE A 715 23.28 -4.33 19.29
C ILE A 715 24.21 -5.35 18.62
N LEU A 716 23.80 -5.95 17.49
CA LEU A 716 24.65 -6.86 16.70
C LEU A 716 25.95 -6.16 16.25
N LEU A 717 25.83 -5.01 15.59
CA LEU A 717 26.99 -4.27 15.06
C LEU A 717 27.95 -3.83 16.18
N LYS A 718 27.42 -3.41 17.33
CA LYS A 718 28.23 -3.05 18.50
C LYS A 718 28.98 -4.26 19.05
N TYR A 719 28.31 -5.42 19.19
CA TYR A 719 28.95 -6.66 19.61
C TYR A 719 30.07 -7.06 18.64
N TYR A 720 29.77 -7.11 17.34
CA TYR A 720 30.74 -7.45 16.30
C TYR A 720 31.99 -6.56 16.36
N ASN A 721 31.80 -5.22 16.33
CA ASN A 721 32.91 -4.27 16.36
C ASN A 721 33.72 -4.31 17.67
N SER A 722 33.07 -4.59 18.82
CA SER A 722 33.78 -4.77 20.10
C SER A 722 34.58 -6.09 20.20
N SER A 723 34.37 -7.02 19.27
CA SER A 723 35.00 -8.34 19.23
C SER A 723 36.07 -8.47 18.12
N LEU A 724 36.56 -7.35 17.60
CA LEU A 724 37.63 -7.32 16.59
C LEU A 724 38.99 -7.17 17.28
N GLU A 725 39.85 -8.19 17.14
CA GLU A 725 41.25 -8.07 17.53
C GLU A 725 42.00 -7.28 16.44
N ARG A 726 42.79 -6.29 16.87
CA ARG A 726 43.56 -5.41 15.98
C ARG A 726 45.00 -5.30 16.49
N ASP A 727 45.95 -5.25 15.56
CA ASP A 727 47.34 -4.96 15.88
C ASP A 727 47.49 -3.56 16.48
N GLU A 728 48.33 -3.43 17.52
CA GLU A 728 48.44 -2.18 18.30
C GLU A 728 49.00 -1.03 17.48
N PHE A 729 49.88 -1.29 16.52
CA PHE A 729 50.60 -0.27 15.76
C PHE A 729 49.90 0.07 14.44
N SER A 730 49.59 -0.93 13.62
CA SER A 730 48.97 -0.76 12.30
C SER A 730 47.45 -0.62 12.32
N LYS A 731 46.78 -0.94 13.44
CA LYS A 731 45.31 -1.01 13.61
C LYS A 731 44.58 -1.96 12.65
N LYS A 732 45.31 -2.74 11.85
CA LYS A 732 44.76 -3.78 10.97
C LYS A 732 44.11 -4.88 11.82
N ILE A 733 42.98 -5.40 11.35
CA ILE A 733 42.29 -6.52 12.00
C ILE A 733 43.18 -7.75 11.87
N THR A 734 43.50 -8.39 13.00
CA THR A 734 44.30 -9.62 13.07
C THR A 734 43.43 -10.86 13.26
N ARG A 735 42.28 -10.72 13.94
CA ARG A 735 41.35 -11.83 14.19
C ARG A 735 39.91 -11.35 14.44
N PHE A 736 38.97 -12.17 13.96
CA PHE A 736 37.53 -11.99 14.19
C PHE A 736 37.11 -12.82 15.41
N GLY A 737 36.87 -12.18 16.55
CA GLY A 737 36.49 -12.84 17.81
C GLY A 737 34.98 -12.98 18.01
N ALA A 738 34.15 -12.33 17.18
CA ALA A 738 32.69 -12.42 17.23
C ALA A 738 32.21 -13.83 16.82
N VAL A 739 31.31 -14.43 17.60
CA VAL A 739 30.65 -15.71 17.27
C VAL A 739 29.15 -15.65 17.53
N ALA A 740 28.38 -16.46 16.81
CA ALA A 740 26.94 -16.61 17.02
C ALA A 740 26.40 -17.96 16.51
N SER A 741 25.22 -18.34 17.00
CA SER A 741 24.39 -19.43 16.47
C SER A 741 22.98 -18.92 16.13
N ILE A 742 22.33 -19.53 15.14
CA ILE A 742 20.98 -19.17 14.68
C ILE A 742 20.02 -20.33 15.00
N SER A 743 18.83 -20.04 15.52
CA SER A 743 17.83 -21.05 15.88
C SER A 743 16.41 -20.64 15.45
N GLY A 744 15.51 -21.62 15.27
CA GLY A 744 14.11 -21.40 14.90
C GLY A 744 13.83 -21.43 13.39
N GLY A 745 13.00 -20.49 12.92
CA GLY A 745 12.72 -20.23 11.50
C GLY A 745 11.70 -21.18 10.87
N LEU A 746 12.01 -22.48 10.74
CA LEU A 746 11.14 -23.45 10.05
C LEU A 746 9.89 -23.85 10.82
N LYS A 747 9.91 -23.78 12.16
CA LYS A 747 8.81 -24.24 13.01
C LYS A 747 7.77 -23.13 13.24
N ALA A 748 6.52 -23.43 12.89
CA ALA A 748 5.37 -22.58 13.20
C ALA A 748 5.13 -22.49 14.71
N ASN A 749 5.04 -21.26 15.22
CA ASN A 749 4.52 -20.91 16.54
C ASN A 749 3.11 -20.32 16.40
N TYR A 750 2.33 -20.30 17.48
CA TYR A 750 0.94 -19.85 17.46
C TYR A 750 0.68 -18.80 18.54
N ASN A 751 0.28 -17.60 18.14
CA ASN A 751 -0.04 -16.47 19.01
C ASN A 751 -1.53 -16.49 19.39
N SER A 752 -1.85 -16.36 20.68
CA SER A 752 -3.23 -16.33 21.17
C SER A 752 -3.96 -15.00 20.90
N SER A 753 -3.23 -13.91 20.65
CA SER A 753 -3.82 -12.57 20.40
C SER A 753 -4.44 -12.39 19.00
N ALA A 754 -4.64 -13.47 18.23
CA ALA A 754 -5.21 -13.44 16.89
C ALA A 754 -6.72 -13.81 16.88
N PRO A 755 -7.53 -13.29 15.93
CA PRO A 755 -7.14 -12.37 14.86
C PRO A 755 -7.05 -10.89 15.29
N VAL A 756 -6.08 -10.18 14.72
CA VAL A 756 -5.95 -8.71 14.75
C VAL A 756 -6.16 -8.19 13.33
N ILE A 757 -6.87 -7.07 13.16
CA ILE A 757 -7.10 -6.49 11.82
C ILE A 757 -5.82 -5.78 11.35
N MET A 758 -5.29 -6.19 10.20
CA MET A 758 -3.98 -5.72 9.70
C MET A 758 -3.99 -4.24 9.34
N TYR A 759 -2.88 -3.53 9.57
CA TYR A 759 -2.76 -2.09 9.29
C TYR A 759 -3.08 -1.75 7.83
N TYR A 760 -2.51 -2.49 6.86
CA TYR A 760 -2.73 -2.28 5.43
C TYR A 760 -4.16 -2.59 4.98
N SER A 761 -4.94 -3.39 5.74
CA SER A 761 -6.32 -3.65 5.36
C SER A 761 -7.08 -2.32 5.38
N ALA A 762 -7.75 -1.99 4.29
CA ALA A 762 -8.54 -0.78 4.20
C ALA A 762 -9.68 -0.71 5.25
N ARG A 763 -10.24 0.49 5.43
CA ARG A 763 -11.26 0.84 6.42
C ARG A 763 -12.41 1.63 5.81
N GLY A 764 -13.60 1.41 6.37
CA GLY A 764 -14.73 2.31 6.20
C GLY A 764 -14.60 3.62 6.99
N PRO A 765 -15.70 4.38 7.13
CA PRO A 765 -17.00 4.15 6.49
C PRO A 765 -16.92 4.18 4.95
N ASP A 766 -17.99 3.72 4.31
CA ASP A 766 -18.12 3.71 2.85
C ASP A 766 -18.39 5.15 2.35
N PRO A 767 -17.62 5.73 1.42
CA PRO A 767 -17.92 7.04 0.86
C PRO A 767 -19.06 6.92 -0.16
N GLU A 768 -20.13 7.71 0.03
CA GLU A 768 -21.29 7.72 -0.88
C GLU A 768 -20.88 8.10 -2.31
N ASP A 769 -20.00 9.09 -2.42
CA ASP A 769 -19.57 9.69 -3.68
C ASP A 769 -18.07 10.11 -3.69
N SER A 770 -17.70 10.99 -4.62
CA SER A 770 -16.37 11.59 -4.70
C SER A 770 -16.06 12.66 -3.64
N LEU A 771 -17.07 13.24 -2.97
CA LEU A 771 -16.93 14.31 -1.97
C LEU A 771 -16.60 13.79 -0.56
N LEU A 772 -16.53 12.46 -0.37
CA LEU A 772 -16.29 11.78 0.91
C LEU A 772 -17.45 11.87 1.92
N ASP A 773 -18.69 12.11 1.51
CA ASP A 773 -19.84 11.99 2.42
C ASP A 773 -20.04 10.54 2.91
N ASP A 774 -20.54 10.36 4.14
CA ASP A 774 -20.68 9.05 4.81
C ASP A 774 -21.93 8.31 4.32
N ALA A 775 -21.77 7.16 3.63
CA ALA A 775 -22.89 6.31 3.27
C ALA A 775 -23.39 5.47 4.46
N ASP A 776 -24.71 5.29 4.56
CA ASP A 776 -25.41 4.45 5.55
C ASP A 776 -25.17 2.92 5.39
N ILE A 777 -24.05 2.50 4.79
CA ILE A 777 -23.75 1.12 4.41
C ILE A 777 -22.38 0.71 4.99
N LEU A 778 -22.40 -0.14 6.02
CA LEU A 778 -21.19 -0.54 6.73
C LEU A 778 -20.30 -1.48 5.88
N LYS A 779 -19.05 -1.07 5.70
CA LYS A 779 -18.01 -1.77 4.97
C LYS A 779 -16.66 -1.75 5.73
N PRO A 780 -15.81 -2.79 5.63
CA PRO A 780 -16.02 -4.05 4.91
C PRO A 780 -17.08 -4.95 5.59
N ASN A 781 -17.62 -5.93 4.87
CA ASN A 781 -18.71 -6.79 5.35
C ASN A 781 -18.28 -7.85 6.37
N LEU A 782 -17.01 -8.28 6.33
CA LEU A 782 -16.29 -8.94 7.44
C LEU A 782 -14.76 -8.84 7.24
N VAL A 783 -13.99 -9.41 8.17
CA VAL A 783 -12.54 -9.61 8.03
C VAL A 783 -12.18 -11.10 8.04
N ALA A 784 -11.26 -11.51 7.16
CA ALA A 784 -10.80 -12.90 7.05
C ALA A 784 -9.26 -12.96 7.12
N PRO A 785 -8.66 -14.14 7.36
CA PRO A 785 -7.21 -14.26 7.40
C PRO A 785 -6.59 -13.84 6.07
N GLY A 786 -5.67 -12.88 6.10
CA GLY A 786 -5.07 -12.29 4.90
C GLY A 786 -3.61 -11.93 5.07
N ASN A 787 -2.94 -12.40 6.12
CA ASN A 787 -1.53 -12.12 6.38
C ASN A 787 -0.73 -13.43 6.54
N PHE A 788 0.40 -13.55 5.85
CA PHE A 788 1.30 -14.71 5.87
C PHE A 788 0.59 -16.03 5.49
N ILE A 789 -0.19 -15.95 4.42
CA ILE A 789 -0.97 -17.04 3.83
C ILE A 789 -0.07 -17.80 2.85
N TRP A 790 0.35 -19.00 3.24
CA TRP A 790 0.90 -20.00 2.30
C TRP A 790 -0.19 -20.41 1.30
N ALA A 791 0.08 -20.37 0.01
CA ALA A 791 -0.71 -21.03 -1.01
C ALA A 791 0.18 -21.53 -2.16
N ALA A 792 -0.41 -22.25 -3.14
CA ALA A 792 0.31 -22.67 -4.33
C ALA A 792 0.90 -21.46 -5.08
N TRP A 793 1.90 -21.71 -5.91
CA TRP A 793 2.55 -20.69 -6.72
C TRP A 793 2.87 -21.31 -8.08
N SER A 794 2.76 -20.53 -9.15
CA SER A 794 3.33 -20.92 -10.43
C SER A 794 4.85 -20.96 -10.26
N SER A 795 5.51 -22.06 -10.63
CA SER A 795 6.97 -22.13 -10.58
C SER A 795 7.65 -21.09 -11.49
N LEU A 796 6.93 -20.60 -12.51
CA LEU A 796 7.31 -19.50 -13.39
C LEU A 796 6.75 -18.14 -12.93
N GLY A 797 6.03 -18.09 -11.81
CA GLY A 797 5.47 -16.87 -11.22
C GLY A 797 6.57 -15.91 -10.77
N THR A 798 6.42 -14.64 -11.11
CA THR A 798 7.44 -13.60 -10.90
C THR A 798 6.98 -12.40 -10.07
N ASP A 799 5.73 -12.32 -9.61
CA ASP A 799 5.23 -11.24 -8.75
C ASP A 799 6.12 -11.08 -7.49
N SER A 800 6.29 -12.17 -6.74
CA SER A 800 7.22 -12.26 -5.61
C SER A 800 8.52 -12.96 -6.01
N VAL A 801 9.60 -12.19 -6.15
CA VAL A 801 10.93 -12.65 -6.60
C VAL A 801 11.52 -13.73 -5.66
N GLU A 802 11.16 -13.66 -4.38
CA GLU A 802 11.59 -14.54 -3.30
C GLU A 802 11.01 -15.96 -3.36
N PHE A 803 9.93 -16.15 -4.14
CA PHE A 803 9.30 -17.45 -4.40
C PHE A 803 9.46 -17.91 -5.86
N GLN A 804 10.18 -17.16 -6.69
CA GLN A 804 10.43 -17.51 -8.09
C GLN A 804 11.23 -18.81 -8.21
N GLY A 805 10.60 -19.85 -8.81
CA GLY A 805 11.13 -21.21 -8.91
C GLY A 805 10.67 -22.17 -7.80
N GLU A 806 9.79 -21.72 -6.91
CA GLU A 806 9.16 -22.54 -5.85
C GLU A 806 7.67 -22.75 -6.17
N ASN A 807 7.10 -23.88 -5.73
CA ASN A 807 5.70 -24.24 -6.03
C ASN A 807 4.67 -23.67 -5.03
N PHE A 808 5.12 -22.94 -4.01
CA PHE A 808 4.27 -22.32 -3.00
C PHE A 808 4.88 -20.99 -2.54
N ALA A 809 4.03 -20.00 -2.24
CA ALA A 809 4.43 -18.68 -1.76
C ALA A 809 3.64 -18.25 -0.52
N MET A 810 4.27 -17.44 0.34
CA MET A 810 3.64 -16.86 1.53
C MET A 810 3.29 -15.40 1.27
N MET A 811 2.00 -15.10 1.12
CA MET A 811 1.53 -13.76 0.72
C MET A 811 0.68 -13.08 1.80
N SER A 812 0.61 -11.75 1.71
CA SER A 812 -0.16 -10.88 2.61
C SER A 812 -0.94 -9.84 1.80
N GLY A 813 -2.24 -9.76 2.02
CA GLY A 813 -3.15 -8.83 1.37
C GLY A 813 -4.62 -9.14 1.63
N THR A 814 -5.48 -8.15 1.43
CA THR A 814 -6.94 -8.37 1.28
C THR A 814 -7.25 -9.28 0.07
N SER A 815 -6.35 -9.29 -0.91
CA SER A 815 -6.24 -10.25 -2.02
C SER A 815 -6.15 -11.71 -1.58
N MET A 816 -5.69 -12.00 -0.36
CA MET A 816 -5.78 -13.32 0.26
C MET A 816 -6.98 -13.42 1.21
N ALA A 817 -7.42 -12.34 1.86
CA ALA A 817 -8.57 -12.41 2.76
C ALA A 817 -9.90 -12.75 2.07
N ALA A 818 -10.28 -11.99 1.03
CA ALA A 818 -11.52 -12.21 0.28
C ALA A 818 -11.72 -13.64 -0.23
N PRO A 819 -10.69 -14.25 -0.86
CA PRO A 819 -10.83 -15.61 -1.32
C PRO A 819 -11.15 -16.67 -0.26
N HIS A 820 -10.79 -16.51 1.02
CA HIS A 820 -11.23 -17.46 2.06
C HIS A 820 -12.77 -17.59 2.05
N VAL A 821 -13.44 -16.46 1.89
CA VAL A 821 -14.88 -16.33 2.06
C VAL A 821 -15.67 -16.89 0.88
N ALA A 822 -15.10 -16.95 -0.35
CA ALA A 822 -15.77 -17.67 -1.44
C ALA A 822 -15.89 -19.18 -1.16
N GLY A 823 -14.91 -19.74 -0.47
CA GLY A 823 -14.94 -21.15 -0.10
C GLY A 823 -15.89 -21.44 1.05
N LEU A 824 -15.93 -20.56 2.05
CA LEU A 824 -16.99 -20.58 3.06
C LEU A 824 -18.38 -20.48 2.41
N ALA A 825 -18.54 -19.59 1.44
CA ALA A 825 -19.76 -19.45 0.66
C ALA A 825 -20.07 -20.72 -0.16
N ALA A 826 -19.07 -21.43 -0.69
CA ALA A 826 -19.26 -22.69 -1.41
C ALA A 826 -19.79 -23.81 -0.50
N LEU A 827 -19.29 -23.92 0.74
CA LEU A 827 -19.87 -24.84 1.72
C LEU A 827 -21.32 -24.46 2.07
N ILE A 828 -21.62 -23.16 2.20
CA ILE A 828 -22.99 -22.67 2.44
C ILE A 828 -23.90 -22.97 1.24
N LYS A 829 -23.43 -22.76 0.00
CA LYS A 829 -24.18 -23.01 -1.24
C LYS A 829 -24.40 -24.51 -1.48
N GLN A 830 -23.40 -25.35 -1.19
CA GLN A 830 -23.55 -26.81 -1.20
C GLN A 830 -24.66 -27.25 -0.23
N ARG A 831 -24.63 -26.75 1.01
CA ARG A 831 -25.61 -27.14 2.03
C ARG A 831 -27.00 -26.53 1.81
N PHE A 832 -27.06 -25.36 1.18
CA PHE A 832 -28.30 -24.63 0.90
C PHE A 832 -28.35 -24.16 -0.57
N PRO A 833 -28.54 -25.05 -1.56
CA PRO A 833 -28.47 -24.69 -2.98
C PRO A 833 -29.43 -23.57 -3.40
N ASN A 834 -30.59 -23.50 -2.75
CA ASN A 834 -31.63 -22.49 -2.99
C ASN A 834 -31.36 -21.13 -2.31
N PHE A 835 -30.24 -20.95 -1.60
CA PHE A 835 -29.87 -19.63 -1.06
C PHE A 835 -29.47 -18.67 -2.19
N SER A 836 -30.00 -17.44 -2.09
CA SER A 836 -29.54 -16.29 -2.87
C SER A 836 -28.21 -15.76 -2.32
N PRO A 837 -27.46 -14.96 -3.11
CA PRO A 837 -26.25 -14.28 -2.63
C PRO A 837 -26.45 -13.51 -1.32
N SER A 838 -27.59 -12.82 -1.16
CA SER A 838 -27.91 -12.08 0.07
C SER A 838 -28.15 -12.98 1.28
N ALA A 839 -28.67 -14.20 1.09
CA ALA A 839 -28.82 -15.17 2.18
C ALA A 839 -27.46 -15.75 2.62
N ILE A 840 -26.54 -15.96 1.68
CA ILE A 840 -25.16 -16.38 1.95
C ILE A 840 -24.39 -15.26 2.67
N ALA A 841 -24.48 -14.02 2.17
CA ALA A 841 -23.92 -12.83 2.83
C ALA A 841 -24.43 -12.66 4.27
N SER A 842 -25.74 -12.78 4.47
CA SER A 842 -26.37 -12.71 5.79
C SER A 842 -25.86 -13.80 6.72
N ALA A 843 -25.78 -15.06 6.27
CA ALA A 843 -25.25 -16.16 7.06
C ALA A 843 -23.78 -15.94 7.46
N LEU A 844 -22.95 -15.43 6.56
CA LEU A 844 -21.54 -15.10 6.83
C LEU A 844 -21.41 -13.96 7.86
N SER A 845 -22.04 -12.81 7.64
CA SER A 845 -21.89 -11.65 8.53
C SER A 845 -22.57 -11.85 9.89
N THR A 846 -23.73 -12.52 9.98
CA THR A 846 -24.46 -12.71 11.25
C THR A 846 -23.88 -13.81 12.15
N THR A 847 -23.00 -14.66 11.64
CA THR A 847 -22.29 -15.71 12.42
C THR A 847 -20.80 -15.43 12.62
N ALA A 848 -20.30 -14.27 12.19
CA ALA A 848 -18.92 -13.86 12.38
C ALA A 848 -18.58 -13.70 13.88
N SER A 849 -17.37 -14.12 14.28
CA SER A 849 -16.88 -13.84 15.64
C SER A 849 -16.60 -12.36 15.81
N LEU A 850 -17.04 -11.78 16.93
CA LEU A 850 -16.62 -10.47 17.40
C LEU A 850 -15.41 -10.53 18.35
N TYR A 851 -14.95 -11.75 18.67
CA TYR A 851 -13.95 -12.02 19.71
C TYR A 851 -12.72 -12.77 19.18
N ASP A 852 -11.57 -12.50 19.79
CA ASP A 852 -10.30 -13.19 19.59
C ASP A 852 -10.26 -14.55 20.34
N LYS A 853 -9.14 -15.29 20.21
CA LYS A 853 -8.97 -16.59 20.87
C LYS A 853 -8.86 -16.54 22.40
N ASN A 854 -8.67 -15.35 22.99
CA ASN A 854 -8.69 -15.13 24.44
C ASN A 854 -10.07 -14.65 24.94
N GLY A 855 -11.05 -14.45 24.05
CA GLY A 855 -12.37 -13.88 24.37
C GLY A 855 -12.38 -12.35 24.48
N GLY A 856 -11.27 -11.67 24.14
CA GLY A 856 -11.23 -10.22 23.98
C GLY A 856 -11.96 -9.79 22.70
N PRO A 857 -12.53 -8.57 22.61
CA PRO A 857 -13.12 -8.09 21.36
C PRO A 857 -12.02 -7.91 20.30
N ILE A 858 -12.26 -8.35 19.06
CA ILE A 858 -11.28 -8.25 17.96
C ILE A 858 -10.85 -6.78 17.81
N LEU A 859 -9.55 -6.53 17.98
CA LEU A 859 -8.99 -5.20 17.90
C LEU A 859 -8.50 -4.91 16.48
N ALA A 860 -8.93 -3.79 15.92
CA ALA A 860 -8.05 -3.00 15.05
C ALA A 860 -6.96 -2.37 15.92
N GLN A 861 -5.76 -2.12 15.37
CA GLN A 861 -4.81 -1.17 15.97
C GLN A 861 -5.53 0.17 16.16
N ARG A 862 -5.67 0.63 17.43
CA ARG A 862 -6.73 1.58 17.82
C ARG A 862 -6.38 3.06 17.67
N TYR A 863 -7.45 3.82 17.46
CA TYR A 863 -7.47 5.23 17.06
C TYR A 863 -8.02 6.17 18.17
N ASN A 864 -8.94 5.69 19.01
CA ASN A 864 -9.73 6.55 19.91
C ASN A 864 -8.93 7.21 21.06
N ASP A 865 -7.87 6.56 21.55
CA ASP A 865 -7.00 7.15 22.56
C ASP A 865 -6.25 8.36 21.97
N TYR A 866 -5.73 8.22 20.74
CA TYR A 866 -5.14 9.33 19.99
C TYR A 866 -6.15 10.44 19.74
N MET A 867 -7.40 10.14 19.33
CA MET A 867 -8.46 11.15 19.20
C MET A 867 -8.71 11.92 20.50
N SER A 868 -8.72 11.23 21.64
CA SER A 868 -8.97 11.86 22.95
C SER A 868 -7.81 12.76 23.41
N PHE A 869 -6.56 12.38 23.10
CA PHE A 869 -5.39 13.23 23.30
C PHE A 869 -5.34 14.42 22.34
N LEU A 870 -5.56 14.18 21.05
CA LEU A 870 -5.58 15.22 20.03
C LEU A 870 -6.64 16.26 20.36
N CYS A 871 -7.87 15.86 20.66
CA CYS A 871 -8.95 16.76 21.13
C CYS A 871 -8.67 17.44 22.48
N GLY A 872 -7.70 16.95 23.26
CA GLY A 872 -7.20 17.62 24.47
C GLY A 872 -6.18 18.73 24.18
N ILE A 873 -5.64 18.82 22.96
CA ILE A 873 -4.75 19.93 22.54
C ILE A 873 -5.62 21.17 22.29
N ASN A 874 -5.33 22.26 23.00
CA ASN A 874 -6.15 23.47 22.96
C ASN A 874 -6.19 24.07 21.53
N GLY A 875 -7.40 24.36 21.02
CA GLY A 875 -7.61 24.89 19.67
C GLY A 875 -7.52 23.86 18.52
N SER A 876 -7.23 22.60 18.79
CA SER A 876 -7.10 21.55 17.75
C SER A 876 -8.41 21.12 17.08
N GLY A 877 -9.55 21.34 17.75
CA GLY A 877 -10.86 20.82 17.37
C GLY A 877 -11.24 21.00 15.89
N PRO A 878 -11.10 22.20 15.30
CA PRO A 878 -11.38 22.42 13.87
C PRO A 878 -10.46 21.62 12.95
N VAL A 879 -9.17 21.49 13.29
CA VAL A 879 -8.19 20.74 12.50
C VAL A 879 -8.51 19.25 12.54
N ILE A 880 -8.80 18.72 13.73
CA ILE A 880 -9.19 17.32 13.91
C ILE A 880 -10.48 17.03 13.16
N PHE A 881 -11.50 17.88 13.29
CA PHE A 881 -12.75 17.72 12.54
C PHE A 881 -12.49 17.67 11.03
N ASN A 882 -11.63 18.55 10.48
CA ASN A 882 -11.32 18.58 9.05
C ASN A 882 -10.51 17.36 8.54
N TYR A 883 -9.66 16.77 9.38
CA TYR A 883 -8.85 15.58 9.03
C TYR A 883 -9.48 14.23 9.43
N THR A 884 -10.55 14.21 10.23
CA THR A 884 -11.13 12.97 10.79
C THR A 884 -12.65 12.86 10.67
N GLY A 885 -13.35 13.94 10.32
CA GLY A 885 -14.81 14.04 10.32
C GLY A 885 -15.45 14.11 11.71
N GLN A 886 -14.69 13.96 12.82
CA GLN A 886 -15.26 13.87 14.17
C GLN A 886 -14.97 15.09 15.04
N ASN A 887 -16.00 15.52 15.78
CA ASN A 887 -16.04 16.81 16.43
C ASN A 887 -15.72 16.69 17.94
N CYS A 888 -14.71 17.42 18.41
CA CYS A 888 -14.10 17.20 19.72
C CYS A 888 -15.02 17.42 20.94
N TRP A 889 -16.20 18.03 20.79
CA TRP A 889 -17.14 18.25 21.89
C TRP A 889 -17.65 16.95 22.55
N MET A 890 -17.53 15.81 21.85
CA MET A 890 -17.92 14.48 22.35
C MET A 890 -16.87 13.85 23.27
N TYR A 891 -15.65 14.38 23.27
CA TYR A 891 -14.49 13.86 23.99
C TYR A 891 -14.15 14.83 25.12
N ASN A 892 -14.58 14.52 26.34
CA ASN A 892 -14.53 15.43 27.49
C ASN A 892 -13.09 15.93 27.76
N SER A 893 -12.80 17.16 27.35
CA SER A 893 -11.48 17.55 26.86
C SER A 893 -10.49 17.97 27.95
N THR A 894 -9.80 16.99 28.56
CA THR A 894 -8.77 17.23 29.59
C THR A 894 -7.53 16.31 29.50
N ILE A 895 -7.46 15.39 28.53
CA ILE A 895 -6.38 14.38 28.42
C ILE A 895 -5.18 14.96 27.65
N ASN A 896 -4.04 15.11 28.32
CA ASN A 896 -2.75 15.40 27.65
C ASN A 896 -2.04 14.10 27.28
N GLY A 897 -0.95 14.20 26.50
CA GLY A 897 -0.18 13.02 26.05
C GLY A 897 0.43 12.16 27.18
N ALA A 898 0.66 12.72 28.38
CA ALA A 898 1.08 11.95 29.55
C ALA A 898 -0.08 11.13 30.17
N ASP A 899 -1.32 11.59 29.98
CA ASP A 899 -2.54 11.08 30.63
C ASP A 899 -3.24 10.00 29.78
N LEU A 900 -2.80 9.81 28.52
CA LEU A 900 -3.10 8.65 27.68
C LEU A 900 -2.85 7.33 28.41
N ASN A 901 -3.75 6.34 28.31
CA ASN A 901 -3.64 5.07 29.02
C ASN A 901 -2.64 4.06 28.41
N LEU A 902 -1.48 4.55 27.98
CA LEU A 902 -0.38 3.74 27.46
C LEU A 902 0.29 2.91 28.57
N PRO A 903 0.92 1.77 28.25
CA PRO A 903 1.64 0.92 29.21
C PRO A 903 2.96 1.53 29.73
N SER A 904 3.16 2.84 29.56
CA SER A 904 4.27 3.64 30.07
C SER A 904 3.79 5.06 30.41
N VAL A 905 4.60 5.84 31.13
CA VAL A 905 4.34 7.26 31.41
C VAL A 905 5.56 8.10 31.02
N THR A 906 5.39 9.05 30.09
CA THR A 906 6.45 9.98 29.67
C THR A 906 6.03 11.42 29.95
N ILE A 907 6.90 12.18 30.61
CA ILE A 907 6.71 13.62 30.88
C ILE A 907 7.89 14.39 30.29
N SER A 908 7.64 15.17 29.23
CA SER A 908 8.66 15.98 28.55
C SER A 908 9.14 17.16 29.40
N LYS A 909 8.20 17.84 30.09
CA LYS A 909 8.46 18.88 31.08
C LYS A 909 7.66 18.59 32.35
N LEU A 910 8.33 18.26 33.45
CA LEU A 910 7.75 18.19 34.78
C LEU A 910 8.02 19.50 35.52
N ASP A 911 6.98 20.31 35.68
CA ASP A 911 7.03 21.61 36.34
C ASP A 911 6.41 21.49 37.73
N GLN A 912 7.26 21.55 38.78
CA GLN A 912 6.95 21.21 40.18
C GLN A 912 6.30 19.83 40.40
N CYS A 913 5.02 19.64 40.08
CA CYS A 913 4.25 18.44 40.38
C CYS A 913 3.17 18.16 39.32
N ARG A 914 2.96 16.88 38.96
CA ARG A 914 1.90 16.43 38.05
C ARG A 914 1.29 15.11 38.53
N THR A 915 -0.03 15.00 38.50
CA THR A 915 -0.74 13.72 38.66
C THR A 915 -1.18 13.19 37.29
N VAL A 916 -1.07 11.87 37.10
CA VAL A 916 -1.39 11.13 35.88
C VAL A 916 -2.22 9.90 36.27
N GLN A 917 -3.20 9.50 35.48
CA GLN A 917 -4.00 8.30 35.75
C GLN A 917 -3.64 7.14 34.80
N ARG A 918 -3.75 5.90 35.29
CA ARG A 918 -3.72 4.68 34.48
C ARG A 918 -4.84 3.74 34.89
N THR A 919 -5.59 3.21 33.94
CA THR A 919 -6.66 2.23 34.17
C THR A 919 -6.19 0.85 33.76
N VAL A 920 -6.16 -0.09 34.70
CA VAL A 920 -5.93 -1.51 34.45
C VAL A 920 -7.26 -2.25 34.46
N VAL A 921 -7.37 -3.32 33.65
CA VAL A 921 -8.57 -4.15 33.52
C VAL A 921 -8.16 -5.59 33.80
N ASN A 922 -8.86 -6.29 34.70
CA ASN A 922 -8.59 -7.71 34.93
C ASN A 922 -9.30 -8.55 33.87
N ILE A 923 -8.54 -9.36 33.14
CA ILE A 923 -9.04 -10.29 32.11
C ILE A 923 -8.96 -11.76 32.56
N ALA A 924 -8.52 -12.01 33.79
CA ALA A 924 -8.38 -13.31 34.42
C ALA A 924 -9.36 -13.46 35.60
N GLY A 925 -9.18 -14.49 36.43
CA GLY A 925 -9.94 -14.67 37.67
C GLY A 925 -9.68 -13.55 38.70
N ASN A 926 -10.56 -13.45 39.70
CA ASN A 926 -10.47 -12.41 40.72
C ASN A 926 -9.11 -12.47 41.47
N GLU A 927 -8.45 -11.32 41.60
CA GLU A 927 -7.09 -11.25 42.13
C GLU A 927 -6.86 -9.95 42.91
N THR A 928 -5.95 -10.01 43.89
CA THR A 928 -5.53 -8.87 44.70
C THR A 928 -4.11 -8.47 44.31
N TYR A 929 -3.93 -7.21 43.94
CA TYR A 929 -2.66 -6.64 43.52
C TYR A 929 -2.07 -5.75 44.62
N SER A 930 -0.74 -5.77 44.71
CA SER A 930 0.09 -4.86 45.49
C SER A 930 0.96 -4.01 44.55
N VAL A 931 1.24 -2.76 44.91
CA VAL A 931 1.85 -1.77 44.02
C VAL A 931 3.15 -1.25 44.62
N GLY A 932 4.26 -1.46 43.92
CA GLY A 932 5.59 -0.91 44.24
C GLY A 932 6.15 -0.09 43.08
N TRP A 933 7.13 0.77 43.31
CA TRP A 933 7.73 1.59 42.25
C TRP A 933 9.17 2.02 42.57
N SER A 934 9.92 2.34 41.51
CA SER A 934 11.21 3.04 41.58
C SER A 934 11.12 4.32 40.76
N ALA A 935 11.33 5.47 41.41
CA ALA A 935 11.16 6.78 40.80
C ALA A 935 12.31 7.15 39.83
N PRO A 936 12.05 7.95 38.77
CA PRO A 936 13.10 8.50 37.92
C PRO A 936 14.07 9.42 38.69
N TYR A 937 15.35 9.41 38.32
CA TYR A 937 16.34 10.31 38.91
C TYR A 937 15.91 11.80 38.80
N GLY A 938 16.02 12.52 39.92
CA GLY A 938 15.56 13.90 40.07
C GLY A 938 14.04 14.09 40.26
N VAL A 939 13.28 12.99 40.44
CA VAL A 939 11.81 12.99 40.59
C VAL A 939 11.40 12.09 41.76
N ALA A 940 10.48 12.56 42.59
CA ALA A 940 9.74 11.73 43.54
C ALA A 940 8.46 11.18 42.87
N VAL A 941 8.11 9.92 43.14
CA VAL A 941 6.89 9.28 42.62
C VAL A 941 6.08 8.70 43.77
N LYS A 942 4.74 8.77 43.67
CA LYS A 942 3.79 8.11 44.58
C LYS A 942 2.61 7.54 43.79
N VAL A 943 2.20 6.32 44.09
CA VAL A 943 1.04 5.65 43.44
C VAL A 943 -0.06 5.37 44.46
N ALA A 944 -1.33 5.51 44.06
CA ALA A 944 -2.49 5.17 44.86
C ALA A 944 -3.65 4.59 44.00
N PRO A 945 -4.38 3.57 44.46
CA PRO A 945 -4.15 2.80 45.70
C PRO A 945 -2.87 1.96 45.64
N THR A 946 -2.28 1.65 46.80
CA THR A 946 -1.09 0.79 46.91
C THR A 946 -1.43 -0.70 46.97
N HIS A 947 -2.68 -1.03 47.28
CA HIS A 947 -3.24 -2.39 47.23
C HIS A 947 -4.70 -2.30 46.76
N PHE A 948 -5.14 -3.24 45.94
CA PHE A 948 -6.54 -3.33 45.46
C PHE A 948 -6.90 -4.77 45.07
N SER A 949 -8.19 -5.10 45.10
CA SER A 949 -8.72 -6.35 44.53
C SER A 949 -9.59 -6.01 43.33
N ILE A 950 -9.55 -6.85 42.29
CA ILE A 950 -10.22 -6.59 41.01
C ILE A 950 -10.80 -7.89 40.45
N ALA A 951 -12.12 -7.94 40.22
CA ALA A 951 -12.78 -9.13 39.69
C ALA A 951 -12.63 -9.25 38.17
N SER A 952 -12.94 -10.43 37.62
CA SER A 952 -12.90 -10.69 36.18
C SER A 952 -13.79 -9.70 35.40
N GLY A 953 -13.19 -8.95 34.47
CA GLY A 953 -13.86 -7.91 33.68
C GLY A 953 -13.92 -6.52 34.34
N GLU A 954 -13.57 -6.39 35.62
CA GLU A 954 -13.56 -5.10 36.32
C GLU A 954 -12.33 -4.24 35.97
N LYS A 955 -12.39 -2.96 36.37
CA LYS A 955 -11.36 -1.94 36.12
C LYS A 955 -10.91 -1.28 37.42
N GLN A 956 -9.60 -1.10 37.59
CA GLN A 956 -9.01 -0.29 38.65
C GLN A 956 -8.28 0.92 38.05
N VAL A 957 -8.48 2.10 38.64
CA VAL A 957 -7.70 3.30 38.32
C VAL A 957 -6.55 3.47 39.32
N LEU A 958 -5.36 3.74 38.81
CA LEU A 958 -4.15 4.08 39.55
C LEU A 958 -3.82 5.56 39.33
N ASN A 959 -3.76 6.33 40.40
CA ASN A 959 -3.29 7.71 40.42
C ASN A 959 -1.79 7.72 40.67
N ILE A 960 -1.01 8.26 39.73
CA ILE A 960 0.45 8.34 39.75
C ILE A 960 0.84 9.81 39.88
N ILE A 961 1.45 10.18 41.00
CA ILE A 961 1.90 11.54 41.29
C ILE A 961 3.41 11.61 41.08
N PHE A 962 3.87 12.58 40.29
CA PHE A 962 5.28 12.90 40.04
C PHE A 962 5.58 14.27 40.61
N SER A 963 6.70 14.43 41.32
CA SER A 963 7.15 15.73 41.82
C SER A 963 8.64 15.91 41.51
N ALA A 964 9.03 17.01 40.87
CA ALA A 964 10.43 17.35 40.67
C ALA A 964 11.08 17.66 42.02
N ILE A 965 12.26 17.10 42.28
CA ILE A 965 13.04 17.36 43.51
C ILE A 965 14.37 18.09 43.23
N MET A 966 14.70 18.30 41.96
CA MET A 966 15.85 19.08 41.50
C MET A 966 15.61 19.59 40.07
N ASN A 967 16.34 20.63 39.66
CA ASN A 967 16.41 21.04 38.27
C ASN A 967 17.36 20.10 37.49
N SER A 968 16.92 19.59 36.34
CA SER A 968 17.77 18.81 35.43
C SER A 968 17.16 18.70 34.03
N THR A 969 18.01 18.81 33.01
CA THR A 969 17.68 18.59 31.59
C THR A 969 17.90 17.13 31.15
N THR A 970 18.60 16.32 31.95
CA THR A 970 18.98 14.94 31.60
C THR A 970 17.78 14.00 31.73
N ALA A 971 17.45 13.26 30.67
CA ALA A 971 16.40 12.25 30.69
C ALA A 971 16.65 11.18 31.77
N SER A 972 15.59 10.81 32.50
CA SER A 972 15.67 9.84 33.61
C SER A 972 14.48 8.88 33.61
N PHE A 973 14.73 7.65 34.08
CA PHE A 973 13.82 6.52 33.94
C PHE A 973 13.51 5.84 35.28
N GLY A 974 12.31 5.28 35.38
CA GLY A 974 11.79 4.55 36.54
C GLY A 974 10.75 3.50 36.12
N ARG A 975 10.02 2.93 37.08
CA ARG A 975 8.96 1.93 36.83
C ARG A 975 7.98 1.81 37.99
N ILE A 976 6.76 1.38 37.71
CA ILE A 976 5.78 0.85 38.68
C ILE A 976 5.64 -0.65 38.41
N GLY A 977 5.62 -1.46 39.45
CA GLY A 977 5.30 -2.88 39.42
C GLY A 977 3.97 -3.15 40.13
N LEU A 978 3.08 -3.92 39.49
CA LEU A 978 1.87 -4.46 40.10
C LEU A 978 2.11 -5.96 40.31
N PHE A 979 2.00 -6.44 41.54
CA PHE A 979 2.29 -7.82 41.93
C PHE A 979 1.01 -8.46 42.48
N GLY A 980 0.43 -9.38 41.70
CA GLY A 980 -0.84 -10.05 41.95
C GLY A 980 -0.71 -11.30 42.84
N SER A 981 -1.75 -11.58 43.62
CA SER A 981 -1.79 -12.68 44.59
C SER A 981 -1.80 -14.07 43.97
N GLN A 982 -1.98 -14.21 42.66
CA GLN A 982 -1.84 -15.46 41.90
C GLN A 982 -0.53 -15.53 41.09
N GLY A 983 0.38 -14.56 41.27
CA GLY A 983 1.72 -14.55 40.69
C GLY A 983 1.88 -13.68 39.43
N HIS A 984 0.83 -13.00 38.97
CA HIS A 984 0.93 -12.07 37.85
C HIS A 984 1.76 -10.83 38.21
N VAL A 985 2.64 -10.40 37.30
CA VAL A 985 3.48 -9.20 37.49
C VAL A 985 3.39 -8.29 36.27
N LEU A 986 2.87 -7.07 36.46
CA LEU A 986 2.78 -6.05 35.41
C LEU A 986 3.79 -4.94 35.70
N ASN A 987 4.45 -4.42 34.66
CA ASN A 987 5.42 -3.32 34.78
C ASN A 987 4.99 -2.14 33.89
N ILE A 988 5.02 -0.92 34.45
CA ILE A 988 4.73 0.34 33.76
C ILE A 988 6.00 1.21 33.81
N PRO A 989 6.78 1.34 32.72
CA PRO A 989 7.96 2.20 32.69
C PRO A 989 7.61 3.69 32.82
N LEU A 990 8.47 4.45 33.51
CA LEU A 990 8.34 5.88 33.73
C LEU A 990 9.54 6.61 33.09
N ALA A 991 9.29 7.74 32.43
CA ALA A 991 10.32 8.60 31.85
C ALA A 991 10.02 10.08 32.12
N VAL A 992 11.02 10.85 32.55
CA VAL A 992 10.92 12.30 32.69
C VAL A 992 12.15 12.96 32.05
N ILE A 993 11.94 13.94 31.17
CA ILE A 993 13.01 14.62 30.44
C ILE A 993 13.45 15.86 31.23
N LEU A 994 12.81 17.01 31.03
CA LEU A 994 13.10 18.23 31.78
C LEU A 994 12.37 18.22 33.14
N LYS A 995 13.10 18.49 34.23
CA LYS A 995 12.56 18.75 35.57
C LYS A 995 12.79 20.21 35.92
N ILE A 996 11.73 20.88 36.39
CA ILE A 996 11.80 22.22 36.98
C ILE A 996 11.33 22.13 38.44
N TYR A 997 12.23 22.47 39.35
CA TYR A 997 12.00 22.60 40.78
C TYR A 997 12.38 24.02 41.20
N THR A 998 11.37 24.84 41.47
CA THR A 998 11.51 26.19 42.00
C THR A 998 11.36 26.15 43.52
N THR A 999 12.48 26.36 44.24
CA THR A 999 12.44 26.69 45.66
C THR A 999 11.80 28.06 45.82
N SER A 1000 10.56 28.11 46.30
CA SER A 1000 9.99 29.35 46.83
C SER A 1000 10.79 29.74 48.07
N LEU A 1001 11.67 30.73 47.93
CA LEU A 1001 12.17 31.49 49.08
C LEU A 1001 10.94 32.16 49.72
N MET A 1002 10.47 31.61 50.83
CA MET A 1002 9.70 32.41 51.77
C MET A 1002 10.67 33.45 52.34
N ALA A 1003 10.39 34.72 52.06
CA ALA A 1003 10.91 35.79 52.90
C ALA A 1003 10.26 35.68 54.28
N GLU A 1004 11.02 35.95 55.33
CA GLU A 1004 10.45 36.33 56.62
C GLU A 1004 10.03 37.81 56.52
N ASP A 1005 8.72 38.06 56.41
CA ASP A 1005 7.97 39.20 56.98
C ASP A 1005 6.46 39.05 56.68
#